data_AF-A0A936EGE1-F1
#
_entry.id   AF-A0A936EGE1-F1
#
_cell.length_a   1.000
_cell.length_b   1.000
_cell.length_c   1.000
_cell.angle_alpha   90.00
_cell.angle_beta   90.00
_cell.angle_gamma   90.00
#
_symmetry.space_group_name_H-M   'P 1'
#
loop_
_entity.id
_entity.type
_entity.pdbx_description
1 polymer ?
#
loop_
_entity_poly.entity_id
_entity_poly.type
_entity_poly.pdbx_seq_one_letter_code
_entity_poly.pdbx_strand_id
1 'polypeptide(L)'
;MLVRLGDTAGASVCAEALPGLEEGSRMELAQGIERVRQRDGLPLIRGLLADPSAEVREAASRSLMDDGADETCLRVLLEELERAGARLQAPEVFSVLQSAGKKKAVRPAVLAAAHRWLQGPQSEPLRLLALMLLAQVWSPESERVVEPSLTAENPWQRRAAFYALGRNNLPRLLAEAGRVAADTADGVREVLPYLSLPPGTDGGRFTYYFDERIQATEWANYSSRGGSRGAVAPLPEGALQALRTLARDSSERVRFLALFGLIARQQPVELGEVVKSLERMPRDSELLEKFSSYVVEQYQTLGREFAVVLPYLNWESSYSGQVAATLIRRHFGLTEDEAADAPPVVRTGRAPVRALASYVAPVARPEPGSAAVRPENYRLVYFTKPGCKECAATARKLEQLREVFPAVTIVEYDINKTSSVLLNEALGERFGVPVGVRLVAPAVFCGGGYLIKDDISVDRLGPMLARAASVPLADWLVVPAENLAGAHAEVTKRFETTGLGVVLLAGLLDGVNPCAFATIIFLLSYLQVSRRSPGAMAQIGLAYVAGVFLAYFTIGLGLAKVAVMVAQVRWAGPLLSYAMAGFALVIMALNIRDGFRCRRGELAEMTLQLPDFLKNRIHWLIRHGVRQAHFVLVSFFLGVAISVLELACTGQVYLPTITYMIQQGEARAVGSLVAYNLAFIAPLVVVFVLTIRGLRSETLVKLLKRRAAWVKFATAGCFLVLALFLLLGPRLLG
;
A
#
# COMPACT_ATOMS: atom_id res chain seq x y z
N MET A 1 4.76 24.63 -26.53
CA MET A 1 6.10 24.50 -25.90
C MET A 1 6.38 25.61 -24.88
N LEU A 2 6.37 26.90 -25.28
CA LEU A 2 6.67 28.04 -24.39
C LEU A 2 5.76 28.11 -23.15
N VAL A 3 4.45 27.92 -23.32
CA VAL A 3 3.48 27.83 -22.21
C VAL A 3 3.84 26.73 -21.20
N ARG A 4 4.27 25.54 -21.68
CA ARG A 4 4.73 24.44 -20.82
C ARG A 4 6.08 24.69 -20.14
N LEU A 5 6.81 25.74 -20.54
CA LEU A 5 8.04 26.18 -19.87
C LEU A 5 7.77 27.32 -18.87
N GLY A 6 6.51 27.75 -18.73
CA GLY A 6 6.13 28.86 -17.86
C GLY A 6 6.41 30.24 -18.45
N ASP A 7 6.63 30.34 -19.77
CA ASP A 7 6.83 31.61 -20.46
C ASP A 7 5.50 32.36 -20.61
N THR A 8 5.40 33.49 -19.91
CA THR A 8 4.20 34.34 -19.87
C THR A 8 3.99 35.16 -21.16
N ALA A 9 5.07 35.52 -21.86
CA ALA A 9 4.96 36.19 -23.16
C ALA A 9 4.41 35.22 -24.22
N GLY A 10 4.93 33.98 -24.21
CA GLY A 10 4.38 32.88 -25.01
C GLY A 10 2.91 32.59 -24.70
N ALA A 11 2.49 32.69 -23.42
CA ALA A 11 1.10 32.53 -23.04
C ALA A 11 0.19 33.60 -23.64
N SER A 12 0.63 34.86 -23.67
CA SER A 12 -0.12 35.96 -24.28
C SER A 12 -0.28 35.76 -25.80
N VAL A 13 0.78 35.36 -26.51
CA VAL A 13 0.72 35.04 -27.94
C VAL A 13 -0.25 33.87 -28.21
N CYS A 14 -0.18 32.82 -27.38
CA CYS A 14 -1.11 31.70 -27.51
C CYS A 14 -2.56 32.13 -27.24
N ALA A 15 -2.81 33.06 -26.30
CA ALA A 15 -4.14 33.55 -26.00
C ALA A 15 -4.78 34.25 -27.21
N GLU A 16 -4.01 35.06 -27.94
CA GLU A 16 -4.48 35.73 -29.16
C GLU A 16 -4.73 34.73 -30.30
N ALA A 17 -3.89 33.69 -30.41
CA ALA A 17 -4.00 32.69 -31.46
C ALA A 17 -5.11 31.64 -31.22
N LEU A 18 -5.62 31.50 -29.98
CA LEU A 18 -6.58 30.46 -29.58
C LEU A 18 -7.73 30.23 -30.59
N PRO A 19 -8.43 31.26 -31.11
CA PRO A 19 -9.56 31.05 -32.01
C PRO A 19 -9.20 30.34 -33.33
N GLY A 20 -7.95 30.49 -33.78
CA GLY A 20 -7.45 29.90 -35.03
C GLY A 20 -6.79 28.53 -34.89
N LEU A 21 -6.58 28.05 -33.66
CA LEU A 21 -5.97 26.74 -33.42
C LEU A 21 -6.96 25.60 -33.62
N GLU A 22 -6.48 24.43 -34.02
CA GLU A 22 -7.29 23.21 -34.00
C GLU A 22 -7.54 22.72 -32.58
N GLU A 23 -8.61 21.93 -32.37
CA GLU A 23 -9.01 21.47 -31.04
C GLU A 23 -7.91 20.68 -30.32
N GLY A 24 -7.15 19.84 -31.04
CA GLY A 24 -6.01 19.11 -30.47
C GLY A 24 -4.92 20.05 -29.92
N SER A 25 -4.63 21.14 -30.63
CA SER A 25 -3.68 22.17 -30.17
C SER A 25 -4.20 22.93 -28.94
N ARG A 26 -5.50 23.25 -28.90
CA ARG A 26 -6.12 23.89 -27.73
C ARG A 26 -6.15 22.95 -26.52
N MET A 27 -6.39 21.65 -26.75
CA MET A 27 -6.31 20.61 -25.72
C MET A 27 -4.89 20.50 -25.13
N GLU A 28 -3.85 20.49 -25.96
CA GLU A 28 -2.47 20.45 -25.50
C GLU A 28 -2.08 21.69 -24.68
N LEU A 29 -2.61 22.86 -25.04
CA LEU A 29 -2.47 24.09 -24.28
C LEU A 29 -3.19 23.97 -22.93
N ALA A 30 -4.45 23.54 -22.93
CA ALA A 30 -5.26 23.33 -21.72
C ALA A 30 -4.61 22.38 -20.72
N GLN A 31 -3.91 21.34 -21.17
CA GLN A 31 -3.21 20.39 -20.30
C GLN A 31 -1.89 20.93 -19.70
N GLY A 32 -1.42 22.10 -20.12
CA GLY A 32 -0.13 22.66 -19.72
C GLY A 32 -0.19 24.06 -19.09
N ILE A 33 -1.38 24.55 -18.74
CA ILE A 33 -1.56 25.91 -18.20
C ILE A 33 -1.14 26.05 -16.74
N GLU A 34 -0.86 24.95 -16.02
CA GLU A 34 -0.45 24.98 -14.60
C GLU A 34 0.83 25.78 -14.37
N ARG A 35 1.67 25.93 -15.40
CA ARG A 35 2.95 26.65 -15.34
C ARG A 35 2.84 28.14 -15.64
N VAL A 36 1.67 28.64 -16.07
CA VAL A 36 1.45 30.05 -16.45
C VAL A 36 0.32 30.71 -15.63
N ARG A 37 0.16 30.30 -14.36
CA ARG A 37 -0.85 30.84 -13.41
C ARG A 37 -0.67 32.31 -13.03
N GLN A 38 0.44 32.91 -13.43
CA GLN A 38 0.75 34.32 -13.16
C GLN A 38 -0.21 35.24 -13.93
N ARG A 39 -0.27 36.51 -13.51
CA ARG A 39 -1.19 37.52 -14.06
C ARG A 39 -1.22 37.56 -15.59
N ASP A 40 -0.06 37.42 -16.23
CA ASP A 40 0.10 37.53 -17.68
C ASP A 40 -0.35 36.28 -18.46
N GLY A 41 -0.49 35.12 -17.79
CA GLY A 41 -1.05 33.91 -18.39
C GLY A 41 -2.57 33.77 -18.21
N LEU A 42 -3.20 34.65 -17.43
CA LEU A 42 -4.64 34.63 -17.20
C LEU A 42 -5.50 34.77 -18.46
N PRO A 43 -5.13 35.59 -19.48
CA PRO A 43 -5.92 35.67 -20.71
C PRO A 43 -6.00 34.32 -21.45
N LEU A 44 -4.90 33.56 -21.51
CA LEU A 44 -4.86 32.22 -22.09
C LEU A 44 -5.76 31.26 -21.30
N ILE A 45 -5.63 31.28 -19.97
CA ILE A 45 -6.43 30.43 -19.07
C ILE A 45 -7.92 30.73 -19.24
N ARG A 46 -8.33 32.00 -19.22
CA ARG A 46 -9.73 32.40 -19.42
C ARG A 46 -10.23 32.01 -20.81
N GLY A 47 -9.41 32.18 -21.85
CA GLY A 47 -9.74 31.75 -23.21
C GLY A 47 -10.02 30.25 -23.31
N LEU A 48 -9.20 29.43 -22.64
CA LEU A 48 -9.38 27.97 -22.59
C LEU A 48 -10.55 27.52 -21.71
N LEU A 49 -10.82 28.23 -20.60
CA LEU A 49 -12.03 28.01 -19.80
C LEU A 49 -13.31 28.40 -20.54
N ALA A 50 -13.22 29.28 -21.54
CA ALA A 50 -14.32 29.70 -22.41
C ALA A 50 -14.31 28.99 -23.79
N ASP A 51 -13.54 27.91 -23.96
CA ASP A 51 -13.40 27.20 -25.23
C ASP A 51 -14.75 26.62 -25.71
N PRO A 52 -15.03 26.53 -27.03
CA PRO A 52 -16.20 25.82 -27.54
C PRO A 52 -16.29 24.34 -27.11
N SER A 53 -15.18 23.61 -27.05
CA SER A 53 -15.13 22.19 -26.67
C SER A 53 -15.24 22.03 -25.16
N ALA A 54 -16.14 21.14 -24.72
CA ALA A 54 -16.28 20.81 -23.31
C ALA A 54 -15.04 20.07 -22.77
N GLU A 55 -14.42 19.22 -23.60
CA GLU A 55 -13.22 18.48 -23.26
C GLU A 55 -12.04 19.43 -22.98
N VAL A 56 -11.88 20.48 -23.79
CA VAL A 56 -10.83 21.51 -23.60
C VAL A 56 -11.07 22.28 -22.30
N ARG A 57 -12.31 22.70 -22.03
CA ARG A 57 -12.68 23.39 -20.78
C ARG A 57 -12.45 22.54 -19.54
N GLU A 58 -12.79 21.25 -19.59
CA GLU A 58 -12.57 20.31 -18.49
C GLU A 58 -11.07 20.07 -18.26
N ALA A 59 -10.27 19.93 -19.32
CA ALA A 59 -8.82 19.82 -19.24
C ALA A 59 -8.18 21.07 -18.63
N ALA A 60 -8.62 22.25 -19.07
CA ALA A 60 -8.16 23.54 -18.53
C ALA A 60 -8.52 23.67 -17.05
N SER A 61 -9.75 23.33 -16.67
CA SER A 61 -10.19 23.36 -15.26
C SER A 61 -9.34 22.43 -14.39
N ARG A 62 -9.00 21.22 -14.88
CA ARG A 62 -8.14 20.25 -14.18
C ARG A 62 -6.70 20.73 -14.03
N SER A 63 -6.09 21.23 -15.10
CA SER A 63 -4.71 21.75 -15.08
C SER A 63 -4.61 23.02 -14.22
N LEU A 64 -5.59 23.93 -14.30
CA LEU A 64 -5.62 25.13 -13.47
C LEU A 64 -5.65 24.81 -11.97
N MET A 65 -6.33 23.74 -11.58
CA MET A 65 -6.59 23.37 -10.18
C MET A 65 -5.80 22.14 -9.68
N ASP A 66 -4.64 21.88 -10.26
CA ASP A 66 -3.72 20.82 -9.80
C ASP A 66 -3.23 21.02 -8.35
N ASP A 67 -2.38 20.12 -7.84
CA ASP A 67 -1.87 20.15 -6.46
C ASP A 67 -1.23 21.48 -6.03
N GLY A 68 -0.65 22.26 -6.95
CA GLY A 68 -0.06 23.59 -6.69
C GLY A 68 -1.04 24.77 -6.79
N ALA A 69 -2.33 24.53 -7.01
CA ALA A 69 -3.32 25.60 -7.16
C ALA A 69 -3.59 26.36 -5.86
N ASP A 70 -3.66 27.70 -5.98
CA ASP A 70 -3.89 28.63 -4.88
C ASP A 70 -5.29 29.29 -4.97
N GLU A 71 -5.55 30.26 -4.08
CA GLU A 71 -6.81 30.99 -4.07
C GLU A 71 -7.02 31.85 -5.33
N THR A 72 -5.95 32.31 -5.98
CA THR A 72 -6.04 33.06 -7.23
C THR A 72 -6.56 32.17 -8.36
N CYS A 73 -6.05 30.95 -8.47
CA CYS A 73 -6.50 29.96 -9.45
C CYS A 73 -7.99 29.64 -9.25
N LEU A 74 -8.40 29.40 -8.00
CA LEU A 74 -9.80 29.18 -7.67
C LEU A 74 -10.66 30.38 -8.09
N ARG A 75 -10.24 31.60 -7.73
CA ARG A 75 -10.99 32.81 -8.07
C ARG A 75 -11.22 32.95 -9.58
N VAL A 76 -10.20 32.70 -10.40
CA VAL A 76 -10.34 32.76 -11.87
C VAL A 76 -11.35 31.73 -12.37
N LEU A 77 -11.29 30.50 -11.86
CA LEU A 77 -12.24 29.45 -12.22
C LEU A 77 -13.68 29.83 -11.84
N LEU A 78 -13.87 30.35 -10.63
CA LEU A 78 -15.19 30.77 -10.14
C LEU A 78 -15.74 31.97 -10.92
N GLU A 79 -14.91 32.95 -11.24
CA GLU A 79 -15.31 34.12 -12.04
C GLU A 79 -15.77 33.72 -13.44
N GLU A 80 -15.08 32.79 -14.11
CA GLU A 80 -15.50 32.29 -15.43
C GLU A 80 -16.75 31.43 -15.35
N LEU A 81 -16.92 30.65 -14.28
CA LEU A 81 -18.11 29.85 -14.05
C LEU A 81 -19.36 30.71 -13.73
N GLU A 82 -19.19 31.81 -13.00
CA GLU A 82 -20.26 32.72 -12.60
C GLU A 82 -20.62 33.76 -13.68
N ARG A 83 -19.83 33.82 -14.76
CA ARG A 83 -20.01 34.82 -15.81
C ARG A 83 -21.36 34.65 -16.54
N ALA A 84 -22.05 35.75 -16.81
CA ALA A 84 -23.26 35.73 -17.62
C ALA A 84 -22.95 35.18 -19.04
N GLY A 85 -23.65 34.11 -19.43
CA GLY A 85 -23.39 33.41 -20.69
C GLY A 85 -22.12 32.56 -20.70
N ALA A 86 -21.60 32.17 -19.53
CA ALA A 86 -20.46 31.27 -19.39
C ALA A 86 -20.64 29.99 -20.21
N ARG A 87 -19.60 29.60 -20.93
CA ARG A 87 -19.51 28.29 -21.60
C ARG A 87 -19.10 27.19 -20.65
N LEU A 88 -18.28 27.51 -19.65
CA LEU A 88 -17.90 26.61 -18.58
C LEU A 88 -19.13 26.21 -17.77
N GLN A 89 -19.40 24.92 -17.67
CA GLN A 89 -20.58 24.40 -16.97
C GLN A 89 -20.23 23.78 -15.61
N ALA A 90 -21.20 23.79 -14.70
CA ALA A 90 -21.07 23.23 -13.37
C ALA A 90 -20.60 21.74 -13.32
N PRO A 91 -21.06 20.84 -14.22
CA PRO A 91 -20.59 19.46 -14.23
C PRO A 91 -19.10 19.31 -14.57
N GLU A 92 -18.57 20.18 -15.43
CA GLU A 92 -17.17 20.14 -15.89
C GLU A 92 -16.18 20.47 -14.77
N VAL A 93 -16.61 21.25 -13.78
CA VAL A 93 -15.77 21.72 -12.67
C VAL A 93 -15.98 20.96 -11.36
N PHE A 94 -16.96 20.06 -11.29
CA PHE A 94 -17.32 19.39 -10.03
C PHE A 94 -16.16 18.61 -9.40
N SER A 95 -15.49 17.75 -10.18
CA SER A 95 -14.39 16.90 -9.70
C SER A 95 -13.21 17.74 -9.18
N VAL A 96 -12.96 18.85 -9.87
CA VAL A 96 -11.93 19.84 -9.58
C VAL A 96 -12.23 20.58 -8.27
N LEU A 97 -13.44 21.14 -8.13
CA LEU A 97 -13.85 21.87 -6.94
C LEU A 97 -14.00 20.96 -5.72
N GLN A 98 -14.46 19.71 -5.92
CA GLN A 98 -14.46 18.67 -4.89
C GLN A 98 -13.04 18.40 -4.36
N SER A 99 -12.06 18.30 -5.25
CA SER A 99 -10.66 18.10 -4.87
C SER A 99 -10.08 19.33 -4.18
N ALA A 100 -10.41 20.54 -4.66
CA ALA A 100 -10.02 21.79 -4.02
C ALA A 100 -10.57 21.94 -2.60
N GLY A 101 -11.82 21.49 -2.35
CA GLY A 101 -12.44 21.50 -1.03
C GLY A 101 -11.70 20.68 0.03
N LYS A 102 -10.86 19.72 -0.38
CA LYS A 102 -10.00 18.93 0.53
C LYS A 102 -8.73 19.68 0.95
N LYS A 103 -8.31 20.71 0.20
CA LYS A 103 -7.07 21.47 0.46
C LYS A 103 -7.31 22.54 1.51
N LYS A 104 -6.55 22.51 2.61
CA LYS A 104 -6.72 23.45 3.76
C LYS A 104 -6.66 24.92 3.34
N ALA A 105 -5.78 25.28 2.40
CA ALA A 105 -5.59 26.65 1.93
C ALA A 105 -6.80 27.21 1.17
N VAL A 106 -7.46 26.37 0.36
CA VAL A 106 -8.49 26.81 -0.61
C VAL A 106 -9.91 26.49 -0.11
N ARG A 107 -10.05 25.55 0.83
CA ARG A 107 -11.32 25.10 1.40
C ARG A 107 -12.24 26.23 1.90
N PRO A 108 -11.78 27.28 2.61
CA PRO A 108 -12.65 28.37 3.05
C PRO A 108 -13.30 29.12 1.88
N ALA A 109 -12.56 29.33 0.79
CA ALA A 109 -13.07 30.01 -0.40
C ALA A 109 -14.09 29.15 -1.18
N VAL A 110 -13.88 27.83 -1.27
CA VAL A 110 -14.87 26.90 -1.84
C VAL A 110 -16.17 26.90 -1.03
N LEU A 111 -16.07 26.87 0.30
CA LEU A 111 -17.23 26.95 1.19
C LEU A 111 -18.00 28.27 1.01
N ALA A 112 -17.28 29.40 0.98
CA ALA A 112 -17.89 30.72 0.79
C ALA A 112 -18.59 30.84 -0.58
N ALA A 113 -18.02 30.26 -1.64
CA ALA A 113 -18.64 30.21 -2.95
C ALA A 113 -19.95 29.39 -2.94
N ALA A 114 -19.94 28.20 -2.33
CA ALA A 114 -21.13 27.37 -2.21
C ALA A 114 -22.26 28.07 -1.42
N HIS A 115 -21.92 28.78 -0.34
CA HIS A 115 -22.89 29.56 0.42
C HIS A 115 -23.50 30.69 -0.41
N ARG A 116 -22.65 31.47 -1.08
CA ARG A 116 -23.08 32.56 -1.97
C ARG A 116 -24.03 32.06 -3.07
N TRP A 117 -23.74 30.90 -3.67
CA TRP A 117 -24.56 30.36 -4.75
C TRP A 117 -25.96 29.94 -4.32
N LEU A 118 -26.13 29.47 -3.07
CA LEU A 118 -27.43 29.08 -2.54
C LEU A 118 -28.23 30.27 -2.01
N GLN A 119 -27.55 31.29 -1.48
CA GLN A 119 -28.20 32.49 -0.95
C GLN A 119 -28.56 33.51 -2.05
N GLY A 120 -27.86 33.48 -3.19
CA GLY A 120 -28.04 34.42 -4.30
C GLY A 120 -28.98 33.96 -5.43
N PRO A 121 -29.33 34.86 -6.36
CA PRO A 121 -29.98 34.49 -7.62
C PRO A 121 -28.94 33.79 -8.51
N GLN A 122 -29.05 32.48 -8.65
CA GLN A 122 -28.12 31.66 -9.43
C GLN A 122 -28.86 30.63 -10.26
N SER A 123 -28.18 30.15 -11.32
CA SER A 123 -28.69 29.07 -12.15
C SER A 123 -28.80 27.77 -11.35
N GLU A 124 -29.75 26.93 -11.77
CA GLU A 124 -30.02 25.65 -11.15
C GLU A 124 -28.80 24.70 -11.10
N PRO A 125 -27.98 24.56 -12.16
CA PRO A 125 -26.75 23.78 -12.10
C PRO A 125 -25.73 24.27 -11.06
N LEU A 126 -25.63 25.58 -10.83
CA LEU A 126 -24.73 26.14 -9.80
C LEU A 126 -25.26 25.89 -8.38
N ARG A 127 -26.59 25.96 -8.19
CA ARG A 127 -27.21 25.57 -6.92
C ARG A 127 -26.98 24.09 -6.62
N LEU A 128 -27.15 23.23 -7.62
CA LEU A 128 -26.83 21.81 -7.51
C LEU A 128 -25.37 21.58 -7.14
N LEU A 129 -24.43 22.20 -7.87
CA LEU A 129 -23.01 22.14 -7.57
C LEU A 129 -22.70 22.60 -6.14
N ALA A 130 -23.31 23.68 -5.67
CA ALA A 130 -23.15 24.17 -4.31
C ALA A 130 -23.55 23.12 -3.26
N LEU A 131 -24.72 22.47 -3.43
CA LEU A 131 -25.18 21.41 -2.52
C LEU A 131 -24.22 20.20 -2.53
N MET A 132 -23.74 19.81 -3.72
CA MET A 132 -22.78 18.71 -3.84
C MET A 132 -21.44 19.04 -3.17
N LEU A 133 -20.97 20.30 -3.26
CA LEU A 133 -19.77 20.76 -2.58
C LEU A 133 -19.97 20.81 -1.06
N LEU A 134 -21.12 21.27 -0.56
CA LEU A 134 -21.40 21.32 0.88
C LEU A 134 -21.42 19.93 1.54
N ALA A 135 -21.72 18.87 0.80
CA ALA A 135 -21.53 17.51 1.30
C ALA A 135 -20.06 17.21 1.70
N GLN A 136 -19.08 17.93 1.14
CA GLN A 136 -17.65 17.77 1.38
C GLN A 136 -17.04 18.88 2.24
N VAL A 137 -17.46 20.13 2.02
CA VAL A 137 -17.01 21.30 2.77
C VAL A 137 -18.16 21.86 3.60
N TRP A 138 -18.12 21.62 4.90
CA TRP A 138 -19.20 21.97 5.81
C TRP A 138 -18.76 22.93 6.92
N SER A 139 -19.70 23.79 7.33
CA SER A 139 -19.65 24.63 8.54
C SER A 139 -21.03 24.65 9.21
N PRO A 140 -21.15 25.04 10.49
CA PRO A 140 -22.44 25.13 11.17
C PRO A 140 -23.48 26.02 10.46
N GLU A 141 -23.03 27.07 9.76
CA GLU A 141 -23.91 27.93 8.96
C GLU A 141 -24.48 27.21 7.73
N SER A 142 -23.75 26.23 7.19
CA SER A 142 -24.16 25.46 6.00
C SER A 142 -25.52 24.79 6.19
N GLU A 143 -25.86 24.38 7.42
CA GLU A 143 -27.18 23.82 7.72
C GLU A 143 -28.31 24.80 7.38
N ARG A 144 -28.18 26.06 7.80
CA ARG A 144 -29.18 27.12 7.51
C ARG A 144 -29.24 27.44 6.03
N VAL A 145 -28.10 27.36 5.33
CA VAL A 145 -28.00 27.65 3.90
C VAL A 145 -28.63 26.55 3.05
N VAL A 146 -28.53 25.28 3.47
CA VAL A 146 -29.11 24.14 2.77
C VAL A 146 -30.62 24.01 3.01
N GLU A 147 -31.13 24.48 4.15
CA GLU A 147 -32.54 24.32 4.56
C GLU A 147 -33.58 24.67 3.47
N PRO A 148 -33.49 25.80 2.73
CA PRO A 148 -34.46 26.11 1.68
C PRO A 148 -34.46 25.11 0.51
N SER A 149 -33.35 24.42 0.29
CA SER A 149 -33.20 23.44 -0.79
C SER A 149 -33.85 22.09 -0.47
N LEU A 150 -34.22 21.84 0.79
CA LEU A 150 -34.93 20.61 1.21
C LEU A 150 -36.35 20.53 0.64
N THR A 151 -36.93 21.67 0.26
CA THR A 151 -38.27 21.77 -0.33
C THR A 151 -38.24 22.34 -1.75
N ALA A 152 -37.08 22.30 -2.42
CA ALA A 152 -36.95 22.78 -3.80
C ALA A 152 -37.86 22.00 -4.75
N GLU A 153 -38.36 22.63 -5.81
CA GLU A 153 -39.18 21.93 -6.83
C GLU A 153 -38.38 20.83 -7.55
N ASN A 154 -37.11 21.08 -7.85
CA ASN A 154 -36.23 20.10 -8.49
C ASN A 154 -35.85 18.97 -7.50
N PRO A 155 -36.16 17.70 -7.84
CA PRO A 155 -35.83 16.55 -7.00
C PRO A 155 -34.32 16.33 -6.81
N TRP A 156 -33.48 16.67 -7.78
CA TRP A 156 -32.03 16.56 -7.68
C TRP A 156 -31.46 17.56 -6.67
N GLN A 157 -32.07 18.75 -6.55
CA GLN A 157 -31.70 19.73 -5.52
C GLN A 157 -32.08 19.19 -4.14
N ARG A 158 -33.32 18.69 -3.96
CA ARG A 158 -33.73 18.06 -2.70
C ARG A 158 -32.81 16.90 -2.33
N ARG A 159 -32.51 16.01 -3.28
CA ARG A 159 -31.61 14.86 -3.09
C ARG A 159 -30.23 15.30 -2.61
N ALA A 160 -29.61 16.26 -3.30
CA ALA A 160 -28.29 16.77 -2.94
C ALA A 160 -28.31 17.47 -1.57
N ALA A 161 -29.38 18.23 -1.26
CA ALA A 161 -29.56 18.92 0.00
C ALA A 161 -29.70 17.95 1.18
N PHE A 162 -30.59 16.94 1.08
CA PHE A 162 -30.73 15.91 2.11
C PHE A 162 -29.44 15.11 2.28
N TYR A 163 -28.72 14.81 1.19
CA TYR A 163 -27.46 14.09 1.28
C TYR A 163 -26.38 14.92 2.00
N ALA A 164 -26.21 16.19 1.62
CA ALA A 164 -25.26 17.10 2.26
C ALA A 164 -25.56 17.31 3.74
N LEU A 165 -26.83 17.50 4.09
CA LEU A 165 -27.32 17.61 5.46
C LEU A 165 -27.01 16.35 6.25
N GLY A 166 -27.40 15.18 5.75
CA GLY A 166 -27.26 13.92 6.46
C GLY A 166 -25.83 13.45 6.63
N ARG A 167 -24.96 13.74 5.65
CA ARG A 167 -23.53 13.43 5.74
C ARG A 167 -22.83 14.21 6.85
N ASN A 168 -23.23 15.46 7.09
CA ASN A 168 -22.56 16.35 8.04
C ASN A 168 -23.31 16.52 9.37
N ASN A 169 -24.62 16.27 9.39
CA ASN A 169 -25.49 16.31 10.56
C ASN A 169 -26.59 15.23 10.44
N LEU A 170 -26.18 13.97 10.62
CA LEU A 170 -27.10 12.82 10.56
C LEU A 170 -28.31 12.95 11.50
N PRO A 171 -28.18 13.39 12.78
CA PRO A 171 -29.35 13.60 13.65
C PRO A 171 -30.40 14.53 13.05
N ARG A 172 -29.98 15.62 12.39
CA ARG A 172 -30.89 16.56 11.73
C ARG A 172 -31.60 15.94 10.52
N LEU A 173 -30.91 15.11 9.72
CA LEU A 173 -31.55 14.31 8.66
C LEU A 173 -32.58 13.34 9.23
N LEU A 174 -32.25 12.65 10.33
CA LEU A 174 -33.14 11.66 10.93
C LEU A 174 -34.42 12.31 11.48
N ALA A 175 -34.37 13.57 11.90
CA ALA A 175 -35.56 14.36 12.23
C ALA A 175 -36.46 14.62 11.00
N GLU A 176 -35.90 14.64 9.79
CA GLU A 176 -36.63 14.78 8.52
C GLU A 176 -36.98 13.43 7.87
N ALA A 177 -36.75 12.30 8.55
CA ALA A 177 -36.90 10.97 7.95
C ALA A 177 -38.30 10.73 7.35
N GLY A 178 -39.35 11.22 8.02
CA GLY A 178 -40.72 11.15 7.52
C GLY A 178 -40.93 11.96 6.23
N ARG A 179 -40.33 13.14 6.13
CA ARG A 179 -40.38 13.98 4.92
C ARG A 179 -39.63 13.33 3.77
N VAL A 180 -38.42 12.82 4.01
CA VAL A 180 -37.62 12.12 3.00
C VAL A 180 -38.35 10.89 2.48
N ALA A 181 -38.96 10.08 3.37
CA ALA A 181 -39.68 8.88 2.98
C ALA A 181 -40.98 9.16 2.20
N ALA A 182 -41.58 10.33 2.40
CA ALA A 182 -42.79 10.75 1.71
C ALA A 182 -42.53 11.52 0.39
N ASP A 183 -41.27 11.75 0.01
CA ASP A 183 -40.93 12.49 -1.21
C ASP A 183 -41.42 11.76 -2.47
N THR A 184 -41.86 12.50 -3.48
CA THR A 184 -42.36 11.93 -4.74
C THR A 184 -41.25 11.31 -5.58
N ALA A 185 -40.02 11.83 -5.49
CA ALA A 185 -38.88 11.33 -6.25
C ALA A 185 -38.18 10.21 -5.50
N ASP A 186 -38.05 9.05 -6.14
CA ASP A 186 -37.35 7.89 -5.59
C ASP A 186 -35.88 8.20 -5.28
N GLY A 187 -35.25 9.05 -6.10
CA GLY A 187 -33.91 9.51 -5.87
C GLY A 187 -33.73 10.30 -4.56
N VAL A 188 -34.77 10.99 -4.07
CA VAL A 188 -34.73 11.66 -2.76
C VAL A 188 -34.93 10.62 -1.65
N ARG A 189 -35.92 9.73 -1.83
CA ARG A 189 -36.22 8.65 -0.89
C ARG A 189 -35.02 7.73 -0.65
N GLU A 190 -34.15 7.54 -1.65
CA GLU A 190 -32.90 6.77 -1.56
C GLU A 190 -31.91 7.31 -0.50
N VAL A 191 -31.91 8.62 -0.25
CA VAL A 191 -30.88 9.27 0.58
C VAL A 191 -30.90 8.76 2.02
N LEU A 192 -32.10 8.64 2.60
CA LEU A 192 -32.28 8.19 3.98
C LEU A 192 -31.73 6.78 4.22
N PRO A 193 -32.15 5.73 3.48
CA PRO A 193 -31.62 4.38 3.68
C PRO A 193 -30.15 4.29 3.31
N TYR A 194 -29.67 5.02 2.28
CA TYR A 194 -28.25 5.07 1.93
C TYR A 194 -27.37 5.57 3.08
N LEU A 195 -27.70 6.74 3.65
CA LEU A 195 -26.94 7.32 4.77
C LEU A 195 -27.18 6.59 6.10
N SER A 196 -28.20 5.75 6.16
CA SER A 196 -28.45 4.86 7.27
C SER A 196 -27.59 3.59 7.18
N LEU A 197 -26.91 3.26 6.08
CA LEU A 197 -26.09 2.04 6.04
C LEU A 197 -24.89 2.11 7.03
N PRO A 198 -24.36 0.95 7.48
CA PRO A 198 -23.19 0.92 8.35
C PRO A 198 -21.97 1.65 7.76
N PRO A 199 -21.15 2.32 8.58
CA PRO A 199 -19.91 2.93 8.11
C PRO A 199 -19.02 1.89 7.41
N GLY A 200 -18.49 2.20 6.22
CA GLY A 200 -17.63 1.28 5.46
C GLY A 200 -18.40 0.42 4.45
N THR A 201 -19.73 0.34 4.54
CA THR A 201 -20.58 -0.25 3.48
C THR A 201 -20.93 0.74 2.38
N ASP A 202 -20.69 2.04 2.59
CA ASP A 202 -20.95 3.11 1.63
C ASP A 202 -19.91 3.16 0.51
N GLY A 203 -18.77 2.45 0.62
CA GLY A 203 -17.76 2.32 -0.44
C GLY A 203 -17.19 3.66 -0.94
N GLY A 204 -17.55 4.76 -0.28
CA GLY A 204 -17.13 6.11 -0.65
C GLY A 204 -17.75 6.70 -1.92
N ARG A 205 -18.81 6.11 -2.52
CA ARG A 205 -19.33 6.55 -3.81
C ARG A 205 -20.83 6.86 -3.75
N PHE A 206 -21.17 8.10 -3.46
CA PHE A 206 -22.51 8.62 -3.73
C PHE A 206 -22.55 9.20 -5.14
N THR A 207 -23.56 8.84 -5.92
CA THR A 207 -23.78 9.43 -7.25
C THR A 207 -24.67 10.65 -7.11
N TYR A 208 -24.13 11.78 -7.54
CA TYR A 208 -24.83 13.03 -7.73
C TYR A 208 -25.36 13.13 -9.16
N TYR A 209 -26.42 13.92 -9.32
CA TYR A 209 -27.06 14.17 -10.60
C TYR A 209 -27.24 15.66 -10.78
N PHE A 210 -26.78 16.17 -11.92
CA PHE A 210 -27.11 17.51 -12.38
C PHE A 210 -28.46 17.51 -13.11
N ASP A 211 -28.75 16.44 -13.83
CA ASP A 211 -30.03 16.12 -14.45
C ASP A 211 -30.15 14.59 -14.67
N GLU A 212 -31.17 14.14 -15.41
CA GLU A 212 -31.40 12.72 -15.71
C GLU A 212 -30.29 12.05 -16.54
N ARG A 213 -29.48 12.83 -17.26
CA ARG A 213 -28.42 12.35 -18.17
C ARG A 213 -27.02 12.60 -17.62
N ILE A 214 -26.83 13.70 -16.89
CA ILE A 214 -25.54 14.14 -16.38
C ILE A 214 -25.41 13.76 -14.91
N GLN A 215 -24.57 12.76 -14.67
CA GLN A 215 -24.22 12.29 -13.33
C GLN A 215 -22.77 12.65 -12.98
N ALA A 216 -22.51 12.80 -11.70
CA ALA A 216 -21.19 13.01 -11.15
C ALA A 216 -20.99 12.10 -9.95
N THR A 217 -19.91 11.32 -9.93
CA THR A 217 -19.64 10.40 -8.82
C THR A 217 -18.71 11.06 -7.81
N GLU A 218 -19.06 10.97 -6.53
CA GLU A 218 -18.12 11.28 -5.47
C GLU A 218 -16.97 10.27 -5.48
N TRP A 219 -15.74 10.77 -5.59
CA TRP A 219 -14.56 9.97 -5.30
C TRP A 219 -14.13 10.25 -3.87
N ALA A 220 -14.63 9.46 -2.92
CA ALA A 220 -13.96 9.37 -1.64
C ALA A 220 -12.62 8.67 -1.87
N ASN A 221 -11.52 9.40 -1.62
CA ASN A 221 -10.29 8.72 -1.26
C ASN A 221 -10.62 7.87 -0.03
N TYR A 222 -9.98 6.70 0.10
CA TYR A 222 -9.98 5.87 1.31
C TYR A 222 -9.43 6.69 2.50
N SER A 223 -10.19 7.69 2.96
CA SER A 223 -9.98 8.35 4.23
C SER A 223 -10.62 7.43 5.25
N SER A 224 -9.78 6.57 5.81
CA SER A 224 -9.74 6.26 7.23
C SER A 224 -10.95 6.73 8.07
N ARG A 225 -12.15 6.20 7.78
CA ARG A 225 -12.99 5.68 8.86
C ARG A 225 -12.40 4.33 9.23
N GLY A 226 -11.18 4.39 9.76
CA GLY A 226 -10.69 3.36 10.66
C GLY A 226 -11.55 3.45 11.90
N GLY A 227 -12.36 2.43 12.13
CA GLY A 227 -13.25 2.44 13.29
C GLY A 227 -14.20 1.26 13.29
N SER A 228 -13.67 0.09 13.71
CA SER A 228 -14.41 -0.93 14.46
C SER A 228 -15.49 -1.67 13.64
N ARG A 229 -15.56 -3.01 13.55
CA ARG A 229 -16.22 -3.90 14.55
C ARG A 229 -17.12 -3.25 15.63
N GLY A 230 -17.62 -2.04 15.40
CA GLY A 230 -18.42 -1.27 16.34
C GLY A 230 -19.89 -1.45 16.03
N ALA A 231 -20.71 -1.59 17.06
CA ALA A 231 -22.16 -1.68 16.92
C ALA A 231 -22.68 -0.50 16.07
N VAL A 232 -23.50 -0.80 15.06
CA VAL A 232 -24.23 0.22 14.29
C VAL A 232 -25.08 1.02 15.26
N ALA A 233 -24.91 2.34 15.30
CA ALA A 233 -25.65 3.19 16.23
C ALA A 233 -27.17 2.99 16.03
N PRO A 234 -27.94 2.88 17.13
CA PRO A 234 -29.39 2.73 17.03
C PRO A 234 -29.99 3.98 16.38
N LEU A 235 -31.01 3.78 15.54
CA LEU A 235 -31.76 4.88 14.94
C LEU A 235 -32.95 5.26 15.83
N PRO A 236 -33.35 6.54 15.85
CA PRO A 236 -34.62 6.96 16.45
C PRO A 236 -35.81 6.21 15.83
N GLU A 237 -36.85 5.97 16.62
CA GLU A 237 -38.02 5.19 16.16
C GLU A 237 -38.68 5.80 14.92
N GLY A 238 -38.74 7.13 14.81
CA GLY A 238 -39.27 7.80 13.61
C GLY A 238 -38.49 7.47 12.34
N ALA A 239 -37.16 7.33 12.44
CA ALA A 239 -36.33 6.93 11.30
C ALA A 239 -36.45 5.43 10.99
N LEU A 240 -36.57 4.58 12.01
CA LEU A 240 -36.87 3.15 11.80
C LEU A 240 -38.21 2.96 11.11
N GLN A 241 -39.24 3.72 11.51
CA GLN A 241 -40.54 3.68 10.88
C GLN A 241 -40.47 4.14 9.42
N ALA A 242 -39.72 5.21 9.12
CA ALA A 242 -39.47 5.64 7.75
C ALA A 242 -38.77 4.55 6.91
N LEU A 243 -37.76 3.87 7.46
CA LEU A 243 -37.11 2.73 6.78
C LEU A 243 -38.07 1.56 6.55
N ARG A 244 -38.95 1.24 7.50
CA ARG A 244 -39.99 0.20 7.32
C ARG A 244 -40.98 0.56 6.22
N THR A 245 -41.33 1.84 6.08
CA THR A 245 -42.15 2.34 4.97
C THR A 245 -41.40 2.18 3.65
N LEU A 246 -40.14 2.60 3.58
CA LEU A 246 -39.30 2.50 2.38
C LEU A 246 -38.94 1.05 2.01
N ALA A 247 -38.96 0.11 2.96
CA ALA A 247 -38.83 -1.32 2.68
C ALA A 247 -40.00 -1.89 1.85
N ARG A 248 -41.04 -1.08 1.59
CA ARG A 248 -42.17 -1.40 0.69
C ARG A 248 -42.27 -0.41 -0.48
N ASP A 249 -41.19 0.33 -0.76
CA ASP A 249 -41.17 1.34 -1.83
C ASP A 249 -41.38 0.71 -3.22
N SER A 250 -41.95 1.50 -4.13
CA SER A 250 -42.10 1.09 -5.53
C SER A 250 -40.74 0.95 -6.23
N SER A 251 -39.78 1.82 -5.91
CA SER A 251 -38.42 1.76 -6.43
C SER A 251 -37.64 0.62 -5.80
N GLU A 252 -37.12 -0.28 -6.63
CA GLU A 252 -36.35 -1.45 -6.18
C GLU A 252 -35.08 -1.06 -5.42
N ARG A 253 -34.41 -0.02 -5.90
CA ARG A 253 -33.18 0.48 -5.27
C ARG A 253 -33.44 1.01 -3.87
N VAL A 254 -34.49 1.82 -3.71
CA VAL A 254 -34.91 2.38 -2.41
C VAL A 254 -35.33 1.26 -1.46
N ARG A 255 -36.15 0.33 -1.95
CA ARG A 255 -36.63 -0.83 -1.21
C ARG A 255 -35.49 -1.70 -0.70
N PHE A 256 -34.54 -2.05 -1.55
CA PHE A 256 -33.39 -2.86 -1.18
C PHE A 256 -32.49 -2.16 -0.16
N LEU A 257 -32.18 -0.88 -0.36
CA LEU A 257 -31.39 -0.10 0.58
C LEU A 257 -32.06 -0.02 1.96
N ALA A 258 -33.37 0.15 2.02
CA ALA A 258 -34.13 0.19 3.26
C ALA A 258 -34.11 -1.16 3.98
N LEU A 259 -34.35 -2.27 3.25
CA LEU A 259 -34.24 -3.63 3.79
C LEU A 259 -32.83 -3.90 4.32
N PHE A 260 -31.79 -3.51 3.57
CA PHE A 260 -30.40 -3.65 4.00
C PHE A 260 -30.11 -2.83 5.27
N GLY A 261 -30.58 -1.58 5.35
CA GLY A 261 -30.43 -0.74 6.54
C GLY A 261 -31.13 -1.30 7.80
N LEU A 262 -32.24 -2.01 7.64
CA LEU A 262 -32.95 -2.72 8.71
C LEU A 262 -32.19 -3.98 9.16
N ILE A 263 -31.73 -4.81 8.21
CA ILE A 263 -30.88 -5.99 8.50
C ILE A 263 -29.62 -5.58 9.27
N ALA A 264 -28.97 -4.51 8.82
CA ALA A 264 -27.77 -3.96 9.44
C ALA A 264 -27.95 -3.55 10.91
N ARG A 265 -29.19 -3.38 11.36
CA ARG A 265 -29.58 -3.00 12.72
C ARG A 265 -30.33 -4.09 13.47
N GLN A 266 -30.27 -5.33 12.96
CA GLN A 266 -30.94 -6.49 13.53
C GLN A 266 -32.45 -6.25 13.72
N GLN A 267 -33.07 -5.46 12.84
CA GLN A 267 -34.51 -5.27 12.81
C GLN A 267 -35.16 -6.43 12.06
N PRO A 268 -36.38 -6.85 12.46
CA PRO A 268 -37.09 -7.91 11.76
C PRO A 268 -37.42 -7.48 10.32
N VAL A 269 -37.07 -8.33 9.37
CA VAL A 269 -37.37 -8.16 7.94
C VAL A 269 -37.86 -9.47 7.33
N GLU A 270 -38.74 -9.37 6.35
CA GLU A 270 -39.16 -10.54 5.57
C GLU A 270 -38.10 -10.88 4.52
N LEU A 271 -37.32 -11.95 4.76
CA LEU A 271 -36.24 -12.36 3.87
C LEU A 271 -36.70 -12.69 2.45
N GLY A 272 -37.97 -13.07 2.27
CA GLY A 272 -38.56 -13.25 0.94
C GLY A 272 -38.54 -11.98 0.09
N GLU A 273 -38.75 -10.81 0.69
CA GLU A 273 -38.70 -9.51 -0.01
C GLU A 273 -37.25 -9.10 -0.34
N VAL A 274 -36.31 -9.50 0.51
CA VAL A 274 -34.86 -9.34 0.24
C VAL A 274 -34.46 -10.18 -0.96
N VAL A 275 -34.85 -11.46 -1.00
CA VAL A 275 -34.57 -12.37 -2.12
C VAL A 275 -35.19 -11.86 -3.42
N LYS A 276 -36.46 -11.46 -3.42
CA LYS A 276 -37.12 -10.87 -4.61
C LYS A 276 -36.37 -9.63 -5.14
N SER A 277 -35.80 -8.82 -4.25
CA SER A 277 -35.02 -7.64 -4.64
C SER A 277 -33.63 -8.04 -5.15
N LEU A 278 -33.01 -9.10 -4.62
CA LEU A 278 -31.73 -9.62 -5.09
C LEU A 278 -31.84 -10.31 -6.46
N GLU A 279 -32.96 -10.99 -6.74
CA GLU A 279 -33.22 -11.67 -8.03
C GLU A 279 -33.32 -10.71 -9.21
N ARG A 280 -33.82 -9.50 -8.97
CA ARG A 280 -34.03 -8.46 -9.98
C ARG A 280 -32.82 -7.53 -10.15
N MET A 281 -31.89 -7.55 -9.19
CA MET A 281 -30.70 -6.72 -9.20
C MET A 281 -29.62 -7.26 -10.16
N PRO A 282 -28.96 -6.39 -10.97
CA PRO A 282 -27.82 -6.80 -11.78
C PRO A 282 -26.71 -7.43 -10.93
N ARG A 283 -26.08 -8.51 -11.42
CA ARG A 283 -25.03 -9.24 -10.69
C ARG A 283 -23.75 -8.42 -10.47
N ASP A 284 -23.53 -7.40 -11.28
CA ASP A 284 -22.42 -6.42 -11.20
C ASP A 284 -22.82 -5.14 -10.44
N SER A 285 -23.98 -5.12 -9.79
CA SER A 285 -24.44 -3.99 -9.00
C SER A 285 -23.51 -3.71 -7.81
N GLU A 286 -23.09 -2.45 -7.67
CA GLU A 286 -22.34 -1.97 -6.51
C GLU A 286 -23.09 -2.27 -5.18
N LEU A 287 -24.42 -2.19 -5.19
CA LEU A 287 -25.24 -2.50 -4.00
C LEU A 287 -25.19 -3.99 -3.63
N LEU A 288 -25.14 -4.87 -4.64
CA LEU A 288 -25.00 -6.30 -4.41
C LEU A 288 -23.61 -6.64 -3.84
N GLU A 289 -22.56 -5.99 -4.34
CA GLU A 289 -21.20 -6.15 -3.82
C GLU A 289 -21.11 -5.70 -2.34
N LYS A 290 -21.74 -4.57 -2.01
CA LYS A 290 -21.82 -4.04 -0.63
C LYS A 290 -22.59 -4.99 0.30
N PHE A 291 -23.75 -5.48 -0.15
CA PHE A 291 -24.54 -6.45 0.62
C PHE A 291 -23.79 -7.76 0.81
N SER A 292 -23.12 -8.26 -0.22
CA SER A 292 -22.28 -9.47 -0.17
C SER A 292 -21.17 -9.33 0.85
N SER A 293 -20.45 -8.20 0.83
CA SER A 293 -19.38 -7.90 1.78
C SER A 293 -19.92 -7.84 3.21
N TYR A 294 -21.06 -7.18 3.44
CA TYR A 294 -21.69 -7.13 4.77
C TYR A 294 -22.07 -8.53 5.29
N VAL A 295 -22.72 -9.36 4.47
CA VAL A 295 -23.12 -10.72 4.88
C VAL A 295 -21.89 -11.57 5.20
N VAL A 296 -20.83 -11.46 4.40
CA VAL A 296 -19.56 -12.18 4.62
C VAL A 296 -18.85 -11.70 5.90
N GLU A 297 -18.84 -10.40 6.18
CA GLU A 297 -18.20 -9.84 7.37
C GLU A 297 -18.98 -10.08 8.65
N GLN A 298 -20.32 -10.07 8.59
CA GLN A 298 -21.22 -10.12 9.75
C GLN A 298 -21.93 -11.46 9.92
N TYR A 299 -21.55 -12.50 9.16
CA TYR A 299 -22.23 -13.80 9.14
C TYR A 299 -22.50 -14.38 10.54
N GLN A 300 -21.57 -14.21 11.49
CA GLN A 300 -21.69 -14.72 12.87
C GLN A 300 -22.84 -14.10 13.66
N THR A 301 -23.28 -12.90 13.27
CA THR A 301 -24.37 -12.16 13.92
C THR A 301 -25.73 -12.38 13.25
N LEU A 302 -25.74 -13.00 12.08
CA LEU A 302 -26.95 -13.30 11.31
C LEU A 302 -27.50 -14.68 11.70
N GLY A 303 -28.82 -14.78 11.84
CA GLY A 303 -29.52 -16.02 12.12
C GLY A 303 -29.49 -16.99 10.93
N ARG A 304 -29.77 -18.28 11.18
CA ARG A 304 -29.68 -19.35 10.18
C ARG A 304 -30.59 -19.12 8.97
N GLU A 305 -31.70 -18.43 9.16
CA GLU A 305 -32.66 -18.05 8.13
C GLU A 305 -32.04 -17.24 6.98
N PHE A 306 -30.92 -16.55 7.20
CA PHE A 306 -30.19 -15.83 6.15
C PHE A 306 -29.47 -16.76 5.15
N ALA A 307 -29.49 -18.09 5.35
CA ALA A 307 -29.01 -19.05 4.37
C ALA A 307 -29.59 -18.80 2.96
N VAL A 308 -30.85 -18.34 2.88
CA VAL A 308 -31.58 -18.11 1.63
C VAL A 308 -30.96 -17.02 0.74
N VAL A 309 -30.15 -16.11 1.28
CA VAL A 309 -29.52 -15.03 0.49
C VAL A 309 -28.16 -15.44 -0.08
N LEU A 310 -27.54 -16.51 0.43
CA LEU A 310 -26.19 -16.95 0.03
C LEU A 310 -26.00 -17.23 -1.48
N PRO A 311 -26.99 -17.79 -2.21
CA PRO A 311 -26.86 -18.02 -3.66
C PRO A 311 -26.77 -16.72 -4.50
N TYR A 312 -27.19 -15.60 -3.91
CA TYR A 312 -27.23 -14.31 -4.59
C TYR A 312 -25.93 -13.50 -4.39
N LEU A 313 -25.12 -13.84 -3.38
CA LEU A 313 -23.92 -13.08 -3.05
C LEU A 313 -22.83 -13.23 -4.11
N ASN A 314 -22.07 -12.15 -4.29
CA ASN A 314 -20.83 -12.18 -5.06
C ASN A 314 -19.68 -12.67 -4.18
N TRP A 315 -19.32 -13.95 -4.37
CA TRP A 315 -18.25 -14.61 -3.61
C TRP A 315 -16.84 -14.26 -4.11
N GLU A 316 -16.70 -13.70 -5.32
CA GLU A 316 -15.39 -13.40 -5.94
C GLU A 316 -14.78 -12.07 -5.50
N SER A 317 -15.60 -11.10 -5.07
CA SER A 317 -15.13 -9.76 -4.65
C SER A 317 -14.62 -9.69 -3.21
N SER A 318 -14.94 -10.69 -2.37
CA SER A 318 -14.52 -10.73 -0.96
C SER A 318 -13.13 -11.35 -0.82
N TYR A 319 -12.19 -10.60 -0.23
CA TYR A 319 -10.73 -10.85 -0.16
C TYR A 319 -10.28 -12.16 0.55
N SER A 320 -11.18 -13.08 0.85
CA SER A 320 -10.91 -14.38 1.48
C SER A 320 -11.56 -15.51 0.67
N GLY A 321 -10.80 -16.05 -0.29
CA GLY A 321 -11.23 -17.15 -1.16
C GLY A 321 -11.68 -18.39 -0.38
N GLN A 322 -12.61 -19.14 -0.99
CA GLN A 322 -13.11 -20.50 -0.72
C GLN A 322 -13.25 -20.97 0.75
N VAL A 323 -12.23 -20.85 1.59
CA VAL A 323 -12.21 -21.18 3.03
C VAL A 323 -13.24 -20.36 3.82
N ALA A 324 -13.40 -19.06 3.53
CA ALA A 324 -14.42 -18.24 4.18
C ALA A 324 -15.83 -18.68 3.78
N ALA A 325 -16.05 -19.03 2.51
CA ALA A 325 -17.33 -19.55 2.03
C ALA A 325 -17.73 -20.86 2.74
N THR A 326 -16.77 -21.77 2.98
CA THR A 326 -17.04 -23.01 3.72
C THR A 326 -17.44 -22.74 5.17
N LEU A 327 -16.75 -21.84 5.87
CA LEU A 327 -17.08 -21.48 7.25
C LEU A 327 -18.46 -20.79 7.36
N ILE A 328 -18.77 -19.93 6.41
CA ILE A 328 -20.05 -19.21 6.34
C ILE A 328 -21.20 -20.19 6.06
N ARG A 329 -21.06 -21.07 5.05
CA ARG A 329 -22.06 -22.09 4.74
C ARG A 329 -22.32 -23.02 5.94
N ARG A 330 -21.26 -23.41 6.66
CA ARG A 330 -21.36 -24.22 7.88
C ARG A 330 -22.10 -23.49 9.01
N HIS A 331 -21.87 -22.19 9.20
CA HIS A 331 -22.60 -21.37 10.19
C HIS A 331 -24.11 -21.38 9.93
N PHE A 332 -24.49 -21.26 8.67
CA PHE A 332 -25.89 -21.28 8.22
C PHE A 332 -26.50 -22.69 8.14
N GLY A 333 -25.74 -23.76 8.44
CA GLY A 333 -26.25 -25.13 8.53
C GLY A 333 -26.36 -25.88 7.20
N LEU A 334 -25.70 -25.41 6.14
CA LEU A 334 -25.62 -26.11 4.85
C LEU A 334 -24.57 -27.23 4.92
N THR A 335 -24.93 -28.43 4.45
CA THR A 335 -24.05 -29.63 4.46
C THR A 335 -23.08 -29.65 3.28
N GLU A 336 -21.99 -30.43 3.34
CA GLU A 336 -20.99 -30.52 2.26
C GLU A 336 -21.58 -31.02 0.93
N ASP A 337 -22.65 -31.85 0.98
CA ASP A 337 -23.35 -32.34 -0.21
C ASP A 337 -24.20 -31.25 -0.90
N GLU A 338 -24.82 -30.34 -0.13
CA GLU A 338 -25.54 -29.17 -0.67
C GLU A 338 -24.59 -28.07 -1.17
N ALA A 339 -23.33 -28.08 -0.69
CA ALA A 339 -22.30 -27.15 -1.14
C ALA A 339 -21.78 -27.48 -2.55
N ALA A 340 -21.93 -28.74 -3.00
CA ALA A 340 -21.57 -29.24 -4.33
C ALA A 340 -22.67 -28.99 -5.38
N ASP A 341 -23.93 -28.86 -4.96
CA ASP A 341 -25.10 -28.66 -5.84
C ASP A 341 -25.45 -27.17 -6.11
N ALA A 342 -24.62 -26.24 -5.63
CA ALA A 342 -24.69 -24.86 -6.11
C ALA A 342 -24.36 -24.86 -7.62
N PRO A 343 -25.23 -24.36 -8.50
CA PRO A 343 -25.05 -24.51 -9.93
C PRO A 343 -23.67 -23.98 -10.34
N PRO A 344 -22.91 -24.73 -11.15
CA PRO A 344 -21.68 -24.20 -11.71
C PRO A 344 -22.06 -22.92 -12.44
N VAL A 345 -21.29 -21.87 -12.15
CA VAL A 345 -21.36 -20.57 -12.83
C VAL A 345 -21.58 -20.82 -14.31
N VAL A 346 -22.81 -20.61 -14.78
CA VAL A 346 -23.10 -20.58 -16.21
C VAL A 346 -22.36 -19.35 -16.72
N ARG A 347 -21.21 -19.59 -17.35
CA ARG A 347 -20.64 -18.62 -18.29
C ARG A 347 -21.61 -18.53 -19.46
N THR A 348 -22.61 -17.66 -19.35
CA THR A 348 -23.25 -17.15 -20.56
C THR A 348 -22.20 -16.28 -21.24
N GLY A 349 -21.73 -16.79 -22.38
CA GLY A 349 -20.68 -16.18 -23.16
C GLY A 349 -21.05 -14.75 -23.55
N ARG A 350 -20.05 -13.88 -23.52
CA ARG A 350 -20.06 -12.75 -24.44
C ARG A 350 -20.07 -13.32 -25.85
N ALA A 351 -21.15 -13.05 -26.57
CA ALA A 351 -21.20 -13.16 -28.02
C ALA A 351 -20.01 -12.42 -28.65
N PRO A 352 -19.51 -12.87 -29.81
CA PRO A 352 -18.37 -12.24 -30.46
C PRO A 352 -18.79 -10.87 -30.99
N VAL A 353 -18.21 -9.81 -30.46
CA VAL A 353 -18.25 -8.51 -31.15
C VAL A 353 -17.27 -8.61 -32.32
N ARG A 354 -17.79 -9.06 -33.46
CA ARG A 354 -17.18 -8.88 -34.77
C ARG A 354 -17.77 -7.60 -35.36
N ALA A 355 -16.93 -6.58 -35.49
CA ALA A 355 -16.93 -5.53 -36.52
C ALA A 355 -16.45 -4.20 -35.93
N LEU A 356 -15.17 -3.89 -36.17
CA LEU A 356 -14.71 -2.56 -36.59
C LEU A 356 -13.32 -2.73 -37.21
N ALA A 357 -13.33 -3.40 -38.36
CA ALA A 357 -12.29 -3.24 -39.36
C ALA A 357 -12.77 -2.13 -40.31
N SER A 358 -12.41 -0.88 -40.01
CA SER A 358 -12.34 0.20 -41.00
C SER A 358 -11.81 1.45 -40.29
N TYR A 359 -10.54 1.75 -40.57
CA TYR A 359 -9.88 3.07 -40.64
C TYR A 359 -8.40 2.91 -40.30
N VAL A 360 -7.68 2.23 -41.19
CA VAL A 360 -6.24 2.49 -41.37
C VAL A 360 -6.13 3.06 -42.78
N ALA A 361 -6.11 4.39 -42.87
CA ALA A 361 -5.63 5.07 -44.05
C ALA A 361 -4.09 4.89 -44.11
N PRO A 362 -3.49 4.72 -45.30
CA PRO A 362 -2.05 4.56 -45.42
C PRO A 362 -1.36 5.88 -45.05
N VAL A 363 -0.49 5.83 -44.05
CA VAL A 363 0.37 6.96 -43.69
C VAL A 363 1.30 7.25 -44.88
N ALA A 364 1.17 8.46 -45.43
CA ALA A 364 2.06 8.98 -46.45
C ALA A 364 3.50 9.10 -45.90
N ARG A 365 4.49 8.82 -46.76
CA ARG A 365 5.92 9.00 -46.45
C ARG A 365 6.21 10.48 -46.16
N PRO A 366 7.08 10.81 -45.19
CA PRO A 366 7.58 12.17 -45.05
C PRO A 366 8.63 12.46 -46.14
N GLU A 367 8.55 13.65 -46.73
CA GLU A 367 9.62 14.21 -47.56
C GLU A 367 10.83 14.65 -46.70
N PRO A 368 12.04 14.63 -47.27
CA PRO A 368 13.28 14.64 -46.51
C PRO A 368 13.81 16.07 -46.28
N GLY A 369 13.97 16.46 -45.02
CA GLY A 369 14.48 17.80 -44.72
C GLY A 369 14.55 18.16 -43.24
N SER A 370 14.93 17.24 -42.37
CA SER A 370 15.40 17.58 -41.01
C SER A 370 16.37 16.50 -40.56
N ALA A 371 17.46 16.90 -39.89
CA ALA A 371 18.58 16.05 -39.52
C ALA A 371 18.11 14.68 -39.02
N ALA A 372 18.61 13.61 -39.65
CA ALA A 372 18.11 12.25 -39.46
C ALA A 372 18.13 11.87 -37.97
N VAL A 373 16.93 11.77 -37.40
CA VAL A 373 16.65 11.12 -36.14
C VAL A 373 17.13 9.68 -36.27
N ARG A 374 18.25 9.34 -35.62
CA ARG A 374 18.83 8.00 -35.65
C ARG A 374 18.10 7.14 -34.62
N PRO A 375 17.28 6.15 -35.03
CA PRO A 375 16.48 5.35 -34.11
C PRO A 375 17.35 4.60 -33.07
N GLU A 376 18.61 4.30 -33.39
CA GLU A 376 19.55 3.71 -32.45
C GLU A 376 19.83 4.58 -31.20
N ASN A 377 19.70 5.91 -31.27
CA ASN A 377 20.03 6.81 -30.15
C ASN A 377 18.95 6.86 -29.05
N TYR A 378 17.76 6.29 -29.28
CA TYR A 378 16.68 6.23 -28.29
C TYR A 378 16.75 4.97 -27.41
N ARG A 379 17.95 4.65 -26.92
CA ARG A 379 18.13 3.54 -26.00
C ARG A 379 18.09 4.03 -24.55
N LEU A 380 17.29 3.36 -23.74
CA LEU A 380 17.09 3.68 -22.33
C LEU A 380 17.46 2.45 -21.50
N VAL A 381 18.40 2.61 -20.57
CA VAL A 381 18.81 1.57 -19.62
C VAL A 381 18.00 1.74 -18.35
N TYR A 382 17.22 0.72 -18.00
CA TYR A 382 16.40 0.71 -16.81
C TYR A 382 16.91 -0.34 -15.81
N PHE A 383 17.34 0.10 -14.63
CA PHE A 383 17.70 -0.75 -13.52
C PHE A 383 16.50 -0.99 -12.60
N THR A 384 16.17 -2.25 -12.39
CA THR A 384 15.03 -2.71 -11.59
C THR A 384 15.46 -3.72 -10.54
N LYS A 385 14.57 -4.03 -9.58
CA LYS A 385 14.74 -5.13 -8.62
C LYS A 385 13.39 -5.84 -8.38
N PRO A 386 13.37 -7.18 -8.29
CA PRO A 386 12.17 -7.95 -7.94
C PRO A 386 11.52 -7.48 -6.63
N GLY A 387 10.19 -7.43 -6.58
CA GLY A 387 9.42 -7.04 -5.38
C GLY A 387 9.38 -5.52 -5.08
N CYS A 388 10.01 -4.70 -5.90
CA CYS A 388 10.04 -3.24 -5.72
C CYS A 388 8.78 -2.55 -6.28
N LYS A 389 8.00 -1.91 -5.39
CA LYS A 389 6.78 -1.18 -5.76
C LYS A 389 7.05 0.00 -6.70
N GLU A 390 8.08 0.78 -6.40
CA GLU A 390 8.52 1.93 -7.21
C GLU A 390 9.01 1.48 -8.59
N CYS A 391 9.67 0.32 -8.67
CA CYS A 391 10.15 -0.26 -9.91
C CYS A 391 8.99 -0.77 -10.77
N ALA A 392 7.98 -1.41 -10.15
CA ALA A 392 6.77 -1.80 -10.87
C ALA A 392 5.96 -0.59 -11.35
N ALA A 393 5.94 0.51 -10.58
CA ALA A 393 5.34 1.77 -11.01
C ALA A 393 6.10 2.42 -12.16
N THR A 394 7.44 2.40 -12.09
CA THR A 394 8.33 2.90 -13.15
C THR A 394 8.21 2.09 -14.43
N ALA A 395 8.13 0.76 -14.33
CA ALA A 395 7.92 -0.12 -15.48
C ALA A 395 6.62 0.21 -16.22
N ARG A 396 5.50 0.45 -15.50
CA ARG A 396 4.24 0.90 -16.12
C ARG A 396 4.36 2.25 -16.82
N LYS A 397 5.07 3.22 -16.21
CA LYS A 397 5.35 4.53 -16.83
C LYS A 397 6.19 4.36 -18.11
N LEU A 398 7.18 3.47 -18.08
CA LEU A 398 8.05 3.16 -19.21
C LEU A 398 7.32 2.37 -20.32
N GLU A 399 6.32 1.57 -19.98
CA GLU A 399 5.43 0.89 -20.93
C GLU A 399 4.50 1.87 -21.65
N GLN A 400 3.86 2.79 -20.90
CA GLN A 400 3.12 3.91 -21.47
C GLN A 400 3.99 4.78 -22.38
N LEU A 401 5.26 4.99 -22.01
CA LEU A 401 6.22 5.72 -22.83
C LEU A 401 6.48 5.01 -24.17
N ARG A 402 6.49 3.67 -24.23
CA ARG A 402 6.64 2.91 -25.48
C ARG A 402 5.43 3.05 -26.41
N GLU A 403 4.23 3.17 -25.86
CA GLU A 403 3.02 3.43 -26.65
C GLU A 403 3.08 4.80 -27.34
N VAL A 404 3.66 5.80 -26.67
CA VAL A 404 3.80 7.16 -27.18
C VAL A 404 5.04 7.35 -28.06
N PHE A 405 6.14 6.63 -27.78
CA PHE A 405 7.40 6.69 -28.53
C PHE A 405 7.88 5.29 -28.96
N PRO A 406 7.35 4.75 -30.08
CA PRO A 406 7.68 3.40 -30.55
C PRO A 406 9.16 3.18 -30.87
N ALA A 407 9.90 4.26 -31.15
CA ALA A 407 11.33 4.20 -31.45
C ALA A 407 12.22 3.98 -30.21
N VAL A 408 11.69 4.12 -28.99
CA VAL A 408 12.48 3.99 -27.75
C VAL A 408 12.71 2.51 -27.40
N THR A 409 13.98 2.12 -27.38
CA THR A 409 14.40 0.78 -26.95
C THR A 409 14.79 0.79 -25.48
N ILE A 410 13.94 0.20 -24.63
CA ILE A 410 14.21 0.05 -23.20
C ILE A 410 14.90 -1.31 -22.96
N VAL A 411 16.06 -1.27 -22.30
CA VAL A 411 16.81 -2.46 -21.88
C VAL A 411 16.82 -2.52 -20.37
N GLU A 412 16.28 -3.62 -19.84
CA GLU A 412 16.13 -3.81 -18.40
C GLU A 412 17.30 -4.62 -17.82
N TYR A 413 17.83 -4.14 -16.71
CA TYR A 413 18.87 -4.81 -15.93
C TYR A 413 18.39 -4.99 -14.50
N ASP A 414 18.37 -6.24 -14.04
CA ASP A 414 18.13 -6.54 -12.63
C ASP A 414 19.39 -6.24 -11.82
N ILE A 415 19.29 -5.29 -10.88
CA ILE A 415 20.39 -4.86 -10.02
C ILE A 415 20.83 -5.94 -9.02
N ASN A 416 20.12 -7.07 -8.94
CA ASN A 416 20.56 -8.24 -8.19
C ASN A 416 21.61 -9.07 -8.94
N LYS A 417 21.81 -8.86 -10.26
CA LYS A 417 22.83 -9.54 -11.05
C LYS A 417 24.16 -8.79 -10.99
N THR A 418 25.25 -9.51 -10.75
CA THR A 418 26.60 -8.93 -10.62
C THR A 418 27.01 -8.08 -11.83
N SER A 419 26.69 -8.52 -13.05
CA SER A 419 26.96 -7.77 -14.28
C SER A 419 26.20 -6.44 -14.35
N SER A 420 24.97 -6.39 -13.83
CA SER A 420 24.14 -5.19 -13.79
C SER A 420 24.61 -4.18 -12.74
N VAL A 421 25.08 -4.66 -11.59
CA VAL A 421 25.68 -3.83 -10.52
C VAL A 421 26.90 -3.09 -11.05
N LEU A 422 27.78 -3.80 -11.76
CA LEU A 422 28.98 -3.20 -12.36
C LEU A 422 28.63 -2.17 -13.42
N LEU A 423 27.63 -2.45 -14.25
CA LEU A 423 27.13 -1.49 -15.24
C LEU A 423 26.49 -0.26 -14.57
N ASN A 424 25.72 -0.44 -13.49
CA ASN A 424 25.10 0.66 -12.76
C ASN A 424 26.13 1.57 -12.09
N GLU A 425 27.15 1.00 -11.45
CA GLU A 425 28.23 1.80 -10.85
C GLU A 425 29.01 2.55 -11.94
N ALA A 426 29.37 1.89 -13.04
CA ALA A 426 30.10 2.53 -14.12
C ALA A 426 29.32 3.67 -14.79
N LEU A 427 28.01 3.50 -14.99
CA LEU A 427 27.13 4.57 -15.46
C LEU A 427 26.96 5.66 -14.39
N GLY A 428 26.81 5.28 -13.12
CA GLY A 428 26.72 6.22 -12.01
C GLY A 428 27.95 7.10 -11.88
N GLU A 429 29.14 6.55 -12.07
CA GLU A 429 30.39 7.29 -12.11
C GLU A 429 30.46 8.22 -13.32
N ARG A 430 30.21 7.69 -14.52
CA ARG A 430 30.26 8.46 -15.77
C ARG A 430 29.30 9.65 -15.79
N PHE A 431 28.09 9.48 -15.24
CA PHE A 431 27.08 10.52 -15.18
C PHE A 431 27.19 11.42 -13.92
N GLY A 432 28.20 11.22 -13.08
CA GLY A 432 28.43 12.04 -11.89
C GLY A 432 27.38 11.85 -10.79
N VAL A 433 26.70 10.70 -10.76
CA VAL A 433 25.69 10.36 -9.76
C VAL A 433 26.35 10.39 -8.37
N PRO A 434 25.77 11.08 -7.36
CA PRO A 434 26.30 11.07 -6.02
C PRO A 434 26.41 9.65 -5.46
N VAL A 435 27.52 9.36 -4.79
CA VAL A 435 27.84 8.04 -4.22
C VAL A 435 26.71 7.43 -3.39
N GLY A 436 25.99 8.25 -2.62
CA GLY A 436 24.89 7.80 -1.73
C GLY A 436 23.63 7.32 -2.45
N VAL A 437 23.51 7.55 -3.76
CA VAL A 437 22.34 7.15 -4.57
C VAL A 437 22.70 6.24 -5.75
N ARG A 438 23.95 5.77 -5.83
CA ARG A 438 24.36 4.72 -6.78
C ARG A 438 23.90 3.34 -6.31
N LEU A 439 23.77 2.40 -7.24
CA LEU A 439 23.35 1.02 -6.97
C LEU A 439 21.94 0.90 -6.37
N VAL A 440 21.12 1.89 -6.66
CA VAL A 440 19.72 1.99 -6.24
C VAL A 440 18.82 1.67 -7.44
N ALA A 441 17.72 0.96 -7.18
CA ALA A 441 16.63 0.77 -8.14
C ALA A 441 15.31 1.30 -7.55
N PRO A 442 14.44 1.95 -8.37
CA PRO A 442 14.57 2.11 -9.82
C PRO A 442 15.58 3.21 -10.22
N ALA A 443 16.33 2.98 -11.30
CA ALA A 443 17.22 3.98 -11.90
C ALA A 443 17.18 3.88 -13.42
N VAL A 444 17.20 5.02 -14.10
CA VAL A 444 17.11 5.11 -15.56
C VAL A 444 18.27 5.96 -16.09
N PHE A 445 18.92 5.47 -17.14
CA PHE A 445 20.02 6.16 -17.82
C PHE A 445 19.77 6.21 -19.33
N CYS A 446 20.12 7.33 -19.96
CA CYS A 446 20.28 7.44 -21.41
C CYS A 446 21.34 8.51 -21.75
N GLY A 447 21.63 8.72 -23.03
CA GLY A 447 22.61 9.73 -23.46
C GLY A 447 22.33 11.15 -22.96
N GLY A 448 21.08 11.47 -22.61
CA GLY A 448 20.67 12.77 -22.09
C GLY A 448 20.68 12.94 -20.56
N GLY A 449 21.11 11.91 -19.80
CA GLY A 449 21.28 11.99 -18.34
C GLY A 449 20.80 10.73 -17.58
N TYR A 450 20.54 10.93 -16.28
CA TYR A 450 20.04 9.89 -15.38
C TYR A 450 18.86 10.38 -14.53
N LEU A 451 18.01 9.45 -14.09
CA LEU A 451 16.93 9.68 -13.12
C LEU A 451 16.88 8.49 -12.14
N ILE A 452 16.72 8.75 -10.84
CA ILE A 452 16.75 7.72 -9.80
C ILE A 452 15.52 7.90 -8.90
N LYS A 453 14.88 6.78 -8.53
CA LYS A 453 13.71 6.74 -7.64
C LYS A 453 12.61 7.75 -8.05
N ASP A 454 12.29 8.70 -7.17
CA ASP A 454 11.20 9.66 -7.34
C ASP A 454 11.43 10.66 -8.48
N ASP A 455 12.68 10.83 -8.91
CA ASP A 455 13.01 11.64 -10.08
C ASP A 455 12.52 11.00 -11.39
N ILE A 456 12.15 9.72 -11.36
CA ILE A 456 11.62 9.00 -12.53
C ILE A 456 10.12 9.32 -12.70
N SER A 457 9.87 10.49 -13.30
CA SER A 457 8.55 10.93 -13.75
C SER A 457 8.49 11.04 -15.27
N VAL A 458 7.28 10.93 -15.82
CA VAL A 458 7.04 11.09 -17.26
C VAL A 458 7.53 12.48 -17.73
N ASP A 459 7.33 13.52 -16.89
CA ASP A 459 7.75 14.90 -17.17
C ASP A 459 9.27 15.10 -17.28
N ARG A 460 10.06 14.25 -16.63
CA ARG A 460 11.53 14.31 -16.66
C ARG A 460 12.14 13.34 -17.67
N LEU A 461 11.48 12.21 -17.91
CA LEU A 461 11.90 11.21 -18.92
C LEU A 461 11.88 11.81 -20.33
N GLY A 462 10.84 12.59 -20.68
CA GLY A 462 10.71 13.22 -22.00
C GLY A 462 11.88 14.14 -22.37
N PRO A 463 12.20 15.19 -21.58
CA PRO A 463 13.34 16.07 -21.83
C PRO A 463 14.69 15.34 -21.81
N MET A 464 14.83 14.30 -20.98
CA MET A 464 16.05 13.47 -20.94
C MET A 464 16.23 12.67 -22.24
N LEU A 465 15.15 12.09 -22.79
CA LEU A 465 15.17 11.38 -24.08
C LEU A 465 15.39 12.33 -25.26
N ALA A 466 14.84 13.55 -25.21
CA ALA A 466 15.07 14.55 -26.24
C ALA A 466 16.56 14.93 -26.34
N ARG A 467 17.26 15.07 -25.20
CA ARG A 467 18.72 15.28 -25.17
C ARG A 467 19.50 14.04 -25.62
N ALA A 468 18.97 12.84 -25.41
CA ALA A 468 19.63 11.60 -25.81
C ALA A 468 19.70 11.42 -27.34
N ALA A 469 18.76 12.01 -28.09
CA ALA A 469 18.71 11.90 -29.56
C ALA A 469 20.00 12.40 -30.25
N SER A 470 20.70 13.36 -29.64
CA SER A 470 21.94 13.96 -30.15
C SER A 470 23.22 13.30 -29.61
N VAL A 471 23.13 12.30 -28.72
CA VAL A 471 24.29 11.66 -28.09
C VAL A 471 24.46 10.23 -28.62
N PRO A 472 25.56 9.92 -29.33
CA PRO A 472 25.84 8.57 -29.82
C PRO A 472 25.85 7.52 -28.71
N LEU A 473 25.28 6.35 -28.97
CA LEU A 473 25.27 5.20 -28.06
C LEU A 473 26.65 4.82 -27.50
N ALA A 474 27.69 4.93 -28.32
CA ALA A 474 29.06 4.59 -27.95
C ALA A 474 29.61 5.51 -26.84
N ASP A 475 29.18 6.76 -26.80
CA ASP A 475 29.76 7.78 -25.91
C ASP A 475 29.29 7.61 -24.46
N TRP A 476 28.10 7.04 -24.25
CA TRP A 476 27.52 6.89 -22.91
C TRP A 476 27.33 5.43 -22.48
N LEU A 477 26.94 4.51 -23.38
CA LEU A 477 26.61 3.13 -23.01
C LEU A 477 27.80 2.16 -23.12
N VAL A 478 28.77 2.43 -24.00
CA VAL A 478 29.98 1.60 -24.11
C VAL A 478 30.96 2.00 -23.01
N VAL A 479 31.11 1.13 -22.02
CA VAL A 479 32.04 1.31 -20.90
C VAL A 479 33.31 0.49 -21.18
N PRO A 480 34.51 1.11 -21.24
CA PRO A 480 35.78 0.39 -21.40
C PRO A 480 35.99 -0.64 -20.28
N ALA A 481 36.63 -1.77 -20.59
CA ALA A 481 36.88 -2.85 -19.63
C ALA A 481 37.68 -2.41 -18.39
N GLU A 482 38.53 -1.38 -18.53
CA GLU A 482 39.31 -0.78 -17.46
C GLU A 482 38.43 -0.06 -16.41
N ASN A 483 37.37 0.62 -16.84
CA ASN A 483 36.42 1.31 -15.94
C ASN A 483 35.49 0.31 -15.21
N LEU A 484 35.21 -0.85 -15.83
CA LEU A 484 34.49 -1.94 -15.16
C LEU A 484 35.33 -2.57 -14.03
N ALA A 485 36.66 -2.58 -14.15
CA ALA A 485 37.57 -3.05 -13.10
C ALA A 485 37.68 -2.04 -11.93
N GLY A 486 37.72 -0.73 -12.22
CA GLY A 486 37.66 0.33 -11.21
C GLY A 486 36.33 0.33 -10.44
N ALA A 487 35.21 0.22 -11.14
CA ALA A 487 33.88 0.06 -10.55
C ALA A 487 33.79 -1.21 -9.67
N HIS A 488 34.39 -2.32 -10.11
CA HIS A 488 34.45 -3.55 -9.30
C HIS A 488 35.18 -3.31 -7.96
N ALA A 489 36.32 -2.61 -7.97
CA ALA A 489 37.07 -2.29 -6.77
C ALA A 489 36.31 -1.35 -5.81
N GLU A 490 35.60 -0.35 -6.34
CA GLU A 490 34.90 0.67 -5.53
C GLU A 490 33.57 0.15 -4.94
N VAL A 491 32.81 -0.66 -5.70
CA VAL A 491 31.65 -1.40 -5.19
C VAL A 491 32.07 -2.40 -4.11
N THR A 492 33.19 -3.10 -4.30
CA THR A 492 33.67 -4.07 -3.31
C THR A 492 34.07 -3.35 -2.00
N LYS A 493 34.81 -2.25 -2.10
CA LYS A 493 35.26 -1.46 -0.95
C LYS A 493 34.13 -0.81 -0.13
N ARG A 494 33.08 -0.27 -0.77
CA ARG A 494 31.95 0.38 -0.05
C ARG A 494 31.02 -0.62 0.63
N PHE A 495 30.85 -1.80 0.04
CA PHE A 495 29.95 -2.83 0.57
C PHE A 495 30.60 -3.67 1.67
N GLU A 496 31.92 -3.91 1.58
CA GLU A 496 32.67 -4.67 2.59
C GLU A 496 32.78 -3.95 3.94
N THR A 497 32.88 -2.63 3.99
CA THR A 497 33.08 -1.92 5.27
C THR A 497 31.79 -1.62 6.04
N THR A 498 30.67 -1.41 5.36
CA THR A 498 29.41 -0.97 6.03
C THR A 498 28.39 -2.10 6.18
N GLY A 499 28.27 -3.00 5.20
CA GLY A 499 27.30 -4.12 5.24
C GLY A 499 27.78 -5.31 6.07
N LEU A 500 29.04 -5.72 5.89
CA LEU A 500 29.61 -6.86 6.61
C LEU A 500 29.71 -6.59 8.12
N GLY A 501 30.07 -5.37 8.53
CA GLY A 501 30.15 -5.00 9.94
C GLY A 501 28.82 -5.12 10.67
N VAL A 502 27.72 -4.70 10.02
CA VAL A 502 26.35 -4.84 10.57
C VAL A 502 25.96 -6.32 10.66
N VAL A 503 26.27 -7.12 9.64
CA VAL A 503 25.96 -8.56 9.61
C VAL A 503 26.73 -9.31 10.69
N LEU A 504 28.03 -9.03 10.85
CA LEU A 504 28.87 -9.63 11.89
C LEU A 504 28.40 -9.21 13.28
N LEU A 505 28.06 -7.93 13.48
CA LEU A 505 27.54 -7.44 14.74
C LEU A 505 26.19 -8.09 15.10
N ALA A 506 25.27 -8.21 14.13
CA ALA A 506 23.99 -8.86 14.32
C ALA A 506 24.17 -10.35 14.68
N GLY A 507 25.04 -11.07 13.95
CA GLY A 507 25.35 -12.46 14.26
C GLY A 507 25.97 -12.63 15.64
N LEU A 508 26.92 -11.76 16.02
CA LEU A 508 27.54 -11.81 17.35
C LEU A 508 26.53 -11.53 18.47
N LEU A 509 25.65 -10.54 18.30
CA LEU A 509 24.60 -10.22 19.25
C LEU A 509 23.63 -11.40 19.44
N ASP A 510 23.27 -12.05 18.34
CA ASP A 510 22.39 -13.23 18.37
C ASP A 510 23.09 -14.44 19.02
N GLY A 511 24.40 -14.59 18.83
CA GLY A 511 25.22 -15.63 19.46
C GLY A 511 25.40 -15.46 20.98
N VAL A 512 25.27 -14.23 21.50
CA VAL A 512 25.34 -13.92 22.94
C VAL A 512 23.95 -13.97 23.60
N ASN A 513 22.93 -14.44 22.87
CA ASN A 513 21.56 -14.54 23.38
C ASN A 513 21.48 -15.42 24.64
N PRO A 514 20.77 -14.98 25.70
CA PRO A 514 20.62 -15.74 26.94
C PRO A 514 20.04 -17.16 26.76
N CYS A 515 19.24 -17.41 25.72
CA CYS A 515 18.73 -18.73 25.39
C CYS A 515 19.85 -19.68 24.92
N ALA A 516 20.67 -19.23 23.98
CA ALA A 516 21.84 -19.97 23.48
C ALA A 516 22.88 -20.18 24.59
N PHE A 517 23.12 -19.18 25.43
CA PHE A 517 24.06 -19.31 26.54
C PHE A 517 23.61 -20.35 27.60
N ALA A 518 22.31 -20.42 27.90
CA ALA A 518 21.77 -21.35 28.88
C ALA A 518 21.91 -22.82 28.43
N THR A 519 21.64 -23.11 27.15
CA THR A 519 21.73 -24.46 26.58
C THR A 519 23.19 -24.95 26.57
N ILE A 520 24.13 -24.08 26.20
CA ILE A 520 25.56 -24.36 26.19
C ILE A 520 26.10 -24.63 27.59
N ILE A 521 25.77 -23.77 28.57
CA ILE A 521 26.20 -23.97 29.96
C ILE A 521 25.67 -25.31 30.50
N PHE A 522 24.43 -25.67 30.16
CA PHE A 522 23.86 -26.95 30.58
C PHE A 522 24.59 -28.14 29.94
N LEU A 523 24.84 -28.09 28.62
CA LEU A 523 25.62 -29.10 27.90
C LEU A 523 27.01 -29.28 28.50
N LEU A 524 27.72 -28.17 28.74
CA LEU A 524 29.06 -28.18 29.32
C LEU A 524 29.07 -28.70 30.76
N SER A 525 28.08 -28.30 31.57
CA SER A 525 27.93 -28.80 32.96
C SER A 525 27.76 -30.31 32.98
N TYR A 526 26.94 -30.85 32.08
CA TYR A 526 26.77 -32.29 31.96
C TYR A 526 28.05 -33.01 31.51
N LEU A 527 28.78 -32.47 30.53
CA LEU A 527 30.04 -33.07 30.06
C LEU A 527 31.11 -33.09 31.14
N GLN A 528 31.21 -32.02 31.94
CA GLN A 528 32.13 -31.92 33.07
C GLN A 528 31.78 -32.92 34.18
N VAL A 529 30.49 -33.06 34.51
CA VAL A 529 30.01 -34.06 35.50
C VAL A 529 30.23 -35.49 35.00
N SER A 530 30.14 -35.72 33.69
CA SER A 530 30.34 -37.04 33.06
C SER A 530 31.82 -37.45 32.93
N ARG A 531 32.76 -36.65 33.48
CA ARG A 531 34.22 -36.91 33.52
C ARG A 531 34.83 -37.37 32.18
N ARG A 532 34.38 -36.81 31.05
CA ARG A 532 34.94 -37.12 29.72
C ARG A 532 36.35 -36.56 29.56
N SER A 533 37.18 -37.23 28.76
CA SER A 533 38.52 -36.73 28.42
C SER A 533 38.43 -35.43 27.61
N PRO A 534 39.44 -34.54 27.68
CA PRO A 534 39.44 -33.28 26.93
C PRO A 534 39.27 -33.47 25.41
N GLY A 535 39.84 -34.54 24.85
CA GLY A 535 39.68 -34.89 23.44
C GLY A 535 38.24 -35.30 23.09
N ALA A 536 37.57 -36.08 23.94
CA ALA A 536 36.18 -36.45 23.75
C ALA A 536 35.24 -35.23 23.89
N MET A 537 35.55 -34.31 24.80
CA MET A 537 34.84 -33.03 24.92
C MET A 537 34.97 -32.20 23.65
N ALA A 538 36.19 -32.10 23.08
CA ALA A 538 36.42 -31.36 21.83
C ALA A 538 35.61 -31.95 20.65
N GLN A 539 35.58 -33.28 20.50
CA GLN A 539 34.80 -33.95 19.47
C GLN A 539 33.29 -33.71 19.62
N ILE A 540 32.77 -33.78 20.85
CA ILE A 540 31.36 -33.49 21.17
C ILE A 540 31.03 -32.04 20.84
N GLY A 541 31.88 -31.11 21.26
CA GLY A 541 31.71 -29.68 21.02
C GLY A 541 31.71 -29.33 19.55
N LEU A 542 32.69 -29.86 18.80
CA LEU A 542 32.78 -29.61 17.38
C LEU A 542 31.57 -30.15 16.62
N ALA A 543 31.11 -31.36 16.96
CA ALA A 543 29.91 -31.94 16.35
C ALA A 543 28.65 -31.13 16.70
N TYR A 544 28.52 -30.69 17.95
CA TYR A 544 27.42 -29.83 18.39
C TYR A 544 27.42 -28.49 17.65
N VAL A 545 28.56 -27.79 17.58
CA VAL A 545 28.74 -26.52 16.85
C VAL A 545 28.42 -26.69 15.36
N ALA A 546 28.88 -27.78 14.75
CA ALA A 546 28.59 -28.09 13.35
C ALA A 546 27.08 -28.30 13.12
N GLY A 547 26.41 -29.00 14.03
CA GLY A 547 24.96 -29.19 14.00
C GLY A 547 24.21 -27.86 14.11
N VAL A 548 24.65 -26.97 15.01
CA VAL A 548 24.07 -25.63 15.16
C VAL A 548 24.28 -24.79 13.90
N PHE A 549 25.51 -24.73 13.39
CA PHE A 549 25.84 -23.98 12.18
C PHE A 549 25.02 -24.45 10.97
N LEU A 550 24.98 -25.76 10.72
CA LEU A 550 24.24 -26.31 9.59
C LEU A 550 22.72 -26.11 9.72
N ALA A 551 22.17 -26.26 10.94
CA ALA A 551 20.76 -26.01 11.18
C ALA A 551 20.39 -24.56 10.89
N TYR A 552 21.10 -23.58 11.47
CA TYR A 552 20.82 -22.17 11.23
C TYR A 552 21.06 -21.78 9.78
N PHE A 553 22.15 -22.26 9.16
CA PHE A 553 22.43 -21.98 7.75
C PHE A 553 21.29 -22.50 6.86
N THR A 554 20.83 -23.73 7.07
CA THR A 554 19.72 -24.33 6.28
C THR A 554 18.40 -23.61 6.52
N ILE A 555 18.07 -23.29 7.79
CA ILE A 555 16.89 -22.49 8.13
C ILE A 555 16.97 -21.12 7.48
N GLY A 556 18.14 -20.48 7.49
CA GLY A 556 18.38 -19.17 6.88
C GLY A 556 18.15 -19.17 5.37
N LEU A 557 18.62 -20.21 4.67
CA LEU A 557 18.33 -20.41 3.25
C LEU A 557 16.82 -20.56 2.99
N GLY A 558 16.11 -21.32 3.84
CA GLY A 558 14.66 -21.49 3.75
C GLY A 558 13.90 -20.18 3.99
N LEU A 559 14.26 -19.46 5.07
CA LEU A 559 13.70 -18.16 5.40
C LEU A 559 13.95 -17.13 4.30
N ALA A 560 15.13 -17.15 3.67
CA ALA A 560 15.43 -16.25 2.57
C ALA A 560 14.50 -16.48 1.37
N LYS A 561 14.23 -17.74 1.01
CA LYS A 561 13.26 -18.07 -0.05
C LYS A 561 11.84 -17.62 0.29
N VAL A 562 11.40 -17.85 1.53
CA VAL A 562 10.09 -17.41 2.00
C VAL A 562 9.98 -15.89 1.97
N ALA A 563 11.01 -15.17 2.40
CA ALA A 563 11.03 -13.71 2.38
C ALA A 563 10.93 -13.15 0.95
N VAL A 564 11.60 -13.75 -0.03
CA VAL A 564 11.47 -13.40 -1.45
C VAL A 564 10.04 -13.66 -1.96
N MET A 565 9.42 -14.78 -1.58
CA MET A 565 8.05 -15.10 -1.96
C MET A 565 7.03 -14.11 -1.37
N VAL A 566 7.20 -13.73 -0.09
CA VAL A 566 6.33 -12.74 0.58
C VAL A 566 6.51 -11.33 -0.01
N ALA A 567 7.72 -10.97 -0.45
CA ALA A 567 7.99 -9.68 -1.09
C ALA A 567 7.24 -9.48 -2.43
N GLN A 568 6.75 -10.56 -3.05
CA GLN A 568 5.92 -10.49 -4.26
C GLN A 568 4.45 -10.11 -3.97
N VAL A 569 4.01 -10.13 -2.71
CA VAL A 569 2.62 -9.83 -2.29
C VAL A 569 2.50 -8.35 -1.88
N ARG A 570 1.74 -7.57 -2.66
CA ARG A 570 1.68 -6.08 -2.60
C ARG A 570 1.35 -5.46 -1.24
N TRP A 571 0.60 -6.13 -0.37
CA TRP A 571 0.22 -5.62 0.97
C TRP A 571 0.97 -6.31 2.12
N ALA A 572 1.59 -7.47 1.88
CA ALA A 572 2.21 -8.28 2.92
C ALA A 572 3.48 -7.64 3.47
N GLY A 573 4.26 -6.94 2.64
CA GLY A 573 5.51 -6.28 3.07
C GLY A 573 5.32 -5.29 4.23
N PRO A 574 4.49 -4.22 4.08
CA PRO A 574 4.24 -3.27 5.16
C PRO A 574 3.59 -3.91 6.39
N LEU A 575 2.62 -4.81 6.19
CA LEU A 575 1.97 -5.51 7.30
C LEU A 575 2.96 -6.37 8.09
N LEU A 576 3.84 -7.11 7.41
CA LEU A 576 4.86 -7.93 8.03
C LEU A 576 5.89 -7.06 8.76
N SER A 577 6.32 -5.94 8.17
CA SER A 577 7.22 -4.98 8.84
C SER A 577 6.60 -4.38 10.10
N TYR A 578 5.33 -3.96 10.06
CA TYR A 578 4.63 -3.44 11.25
C TYR A 578 4.35 -4.54 12.28
N ALA A 579 4.00 -5.75 11.86
CA ALA A 579 3.83 -6.90 12.75
C ALA A 579 5.15 -7.28 13.43
N MET A 580 6.26 -7.32 12.69
CA MET A 580 7.61 -7.56 13.24
C MET A 580 8.06 -6.44 14.16
N ALA A 581 7.77 -5.17 13.84
CA ALA A 581 8.06 -4.04 14.72
C ALA A 581 7.24 -4.12 16.03
N GLY A 582 5.94 -4.42 15.93
CA GLY A 582 5.09 -4.65 17.11
C GLY A 582 5.56 -5.81 17.96
N PHE A 583 5.93 -6.92 17.34
CA PHE A 583 6.52 -8.07 18.03
C PHE A 583 7.85 -7.72 18.71
N ALA A 584 8.76 -7.01 18.03
CA ALA A 584 10.01 -6.53 18.61
C ALA A 584 9.78 -5.62 19.83
N LEU A 585 8.78 -4.73 19.78
CA LEU A 585 8.40 -3.88 20.92
C LEU A 585 7.84 -4.67 22.10
N VAL A 586 7.02 -5.70 21.84
CA VAL A 586 6.51 -6.61 22.88
C VAL A 586 7.68 -7.34 23.56
N ILE A 587 8.61 -7.89 22.77
CA ILE A 587 9.79 -8.57 23.30
C ILE A 587 10.72 -7.62 24.05
N MET A 588 10.91 -6.39 23.55
CA MET A 588 11.63 -5.34 24.26
C MET A 588 11.02 -5.10 25.64
N ALA A 589 9.70 -4.89 25.72
CA ALA A 589 9.02 -4.64 26.99
C ALA A 589 9.16 -5.82 27.97
N LEU A 590 9.03 -7.05 27.46
CA LEU A 590 9.22 -8.26 28.27
C LEU A 590 10.67 -8.43 28.74
N ASN A 591 11.67 -8.09 27.91
CA ASN A 591 13.09 -8.09 28.32
C ASN A 591 13.40 -7.01 29.36
N ILE A 592 12.78 -5.83 29.26
CA ILE A 592 12.89 -4.78 30.30
C ILE A 592 12.32 -5.28 31.63
N ARG A 593 11.12 -5.88 31.60
CA ARG A 593 10.48 -6.49 32.79
C ARG A 593 11.36 -7.56 33.42
N ASP A 594 11.86 -8.50 32.61
CA ASP A 594 12.78 -9.55 33.07
C ASP A 594 14.10 -8.96 33.59
N GLY A 595 14.61 -7.89 32.99
CA GLY A 595 15.80 -7.18 33.45
C GLY A 595 15.64 -6.57 34.84
N PHE A 596 14.46 -6.01 35.15
CA PHE A 596 14.14 -5.56 36.49
C PHE A 596 13.99 -6.72 37.49
N ARG A 597 13.39 -7.85 37.08
CA ARG A 597 13.30 -9.07 37.90
C ARG A 597 14.68 -9.69 38.19
N CYS A 598 15.59 -9.73 37.20
CA CYS A 598 16.99 -10.09 37.39
C CYS A 598 17.64 -9.26 38.50
N ARG A 599 17.40 -7.94 38.49
CA ARG A 599 17.97 -6.99 39.46
C ARG A 599 17.46 -7.25 40.89
N ARG A 600 16.24 -7.77 41.03
CA ARG A 600 15.62 -8.16 42.30
C ARG A 600 16.02 -9.55 42.79
N GLY A 601 16.78 -10.31 41.99
CA GLY A 601 17.20 -11.68 42.33
C GLY A 601 16.16 -12.76 42.02
N GLU A 602 15.01 -12.40 41.44
CA GLU A 602 13.88 -13.28 41.10
C GLU A 602 14.13 -14.03 39.77
N LEU A 603 15.25 -14.76 39.69
CA LEU A 603 15.67 -15.42 38.44
C LEU A 603 14.71 -16.52 37.98
N ALA A 604 13.90 -17.11 38.86
CA ALA A 604 12.97 -18.18 38.52
C ALA A 604 11.65 -17.69 37.89
N GLU A 605 11.31 -16.42 38.06
CA GLU A 605 10.02 -15.85 37.62
C GLU A 605 10.10 -15.10 36.29
N MET A 606 11.14 -15.31 35.49
CA MET A 606 11.25 -14.63 34.20
C MET A 606 10.19 -15.10 33.23
N THR A 607 9.65 -14.16 32.46
CA THR A 607 8.61 -14.44 31.46
C THR A 607 9.24 -15.00 30.17
N LEU A 608 10.41 -14.50 29.76
CA LEU A 608 11.21 -15.09 28.67
C LEU A 608 12.22 -16.09 29.22
N GLN A 609 11.70 -17.22 29.68
CA GLN A 609 12.50 -18.41 29.94
C GLN A 609 12.00 -19.58 29.10
N LEU A 610 12.92 -20.50 28.84
CA LEU A 610 12.58 -21.78 28.24
C LEU A 610 11.57 -22.49 29.16
N PRO A 611 10.40 -22.93 28.67
CA PRO A 611 9.43 -23.63 29.48
C PRO A 611 10.03 -24.87 30.14
N ASP A 612 9.57 -25.22 31.34
CA ASP A 612 10.17 -26.32 32.10
C ASP A 612 10.05 -27.68 31.39
N PHE A 613 9.02 -27.89 30.56
CA PHE A 613 8.93 -29.08 29.71
C PHE A 613 10.05 -29.14 28.67
N LEU A 614 10.50 -28.00 28.14
CA LEU A 614 11.58 -27.89 27.17
C LEU A 614 12.94 -28.08 27.83
N LYS A 615 13.15 -27.46 29.01
CA LYS A 615 14.31 -27.73 29.87
C LYS A 615 14.41 -29.22 30.21
N ASN A 616 13.30 -29.84 30.62
CA ASN A 616 13.24 -31.25 30.95
C ASN A 616 13.50 -32.16 29.74
N ARG A 617 13.00 -31.80 28.55
CA ARG A 617 13.27 -32.52 27.29
C ARG A 617 14.75 -32.43 26.90
N ILE A 618 15.36 -31.24 27.00
CA ILE A 618 16.79 -31.02 26.75
C ILE A 618 17.63 -31.81 27.75
N HIS A 619 17.27 -31.78 29.03
CA HIS A 619 17.94 -32.55 30.09
C HIS A 619 17.85 -34.06 29.83
N TRP A 620 16.69 -34.56 29.37
CA TRP A 620 16.49 -35.96 29.04
C TRP A 620 17.32 -36.38 27.81
N LEU A 621 17.31 -35.57 26.74
CA LEU A 621 18.08 -35.79 25.51
C LEU A 621 19.58 -35.85 25.77
N ILE A 622 20.10 -34.92 26.59
CA ILE A 622 21.52 -34.88 26.95
C ILE A 622 21.91 -36.09 27.81
N ARG A 623 21.06 -36.48 28.77
CA ARG A 623 21.37 -37.56 29.72
C ARG A 623 21.33 -38.96 29.08
N HIS A 624 20.48 -39.18 28.07
CA HIS A 624 20.36 -40.47 27.36
C HIS A 624 21.19 -40.52 26.07
N GLY A 625 21.36 -39.39 25.39
CA GLY A 625 22.05 -39.32 24.11
C GLY A 625 23.57 -39.47 24.18
N VAL A 626 24.19 -38.87 25.20
CA VAL A 626 25.66 -38.87 25.34
C VAL A 626 26.20 -40.19 25.94
N ARG A 627 25.32 -41.06 26.45
CA ARG A 627 25.66 -42.39 27.00
C ARG A 627 25.91 -43.47 25.92
N GLN A 628 25.57 -43.23 24.66
CA GLN A 628 25.71 -44.22 23.59
C GLN A 628 27.10 -44.19 22.91
N ALA A 629 27.48 -45.30 22.26
CA ALA A 629 28.74 -45.43 21.52
C ALA A 629 28.95 -44.36 20.44
N HIS A 630 27.86 -43.78 19.90
CA HIS A 630 27.87 -42.74 18.87
C HIS A 630 27.68 -41.31 19.44
N PHE A 631 28.36 -40.97 20.53
CA PHE A 631 28.21 -39.69 21.21
C PHE A 631 28.47 -38.47 20.32
N VAL A 632 29.31 -38.58 19.28
CA VAL A 632 29.58 -37.49 18.31
C VAL A 632 28.34 -37.20 17.47
N LEU A 633 27.73 -38.25 16.92
CA LEU A 633 26.53 -38.17 16.08
C LEU A 633 25.33 -37.63 16.88
N VAL A 634 25.16 -38.10 18.11
CA VAL A 634 24.09 -37.61 18.97
C VAL A 634 24.27 -36.14 19.34
N SER A 635 25.52 -35.70 19.57
CA SER A 635 25.82 -34.29 19.86
C SER A 635 25.52 -33.38 18.67
N PHE A 636 25.74 -33.86 17.44
CA PHE A 636 25.35 -33.15 16.22
C PHE A 636 23.84 -32.93 16.15
N PHE A 637 23.04 -33.99 16.25
CA PHE A 637 21.58 -33.88 16.19
C PHE A 637 20.99 -33.11 17.37
N LEU A 638 21.65 -33.16 18.53
CA LEU A 638 21.30 -32.30 19.66
C LEU A 638 21.49 -30.81 19.31
N GLY A 639 22.57 -30.45 18.62
CA GLY A 639 22.79 -29.10 18.11
C GLY A 639 21.70 -28.66 17.13
N VAL A 640 21.31 -29.54 16.21
CA VAL A 640 20.20 -29.28 15.27
C VAL A 640 18.87 -29.05 16.01
N ALA A 641 18.50 -29.95 16.93
CA ALA A 641 17.25 -29.87 17.67
C ALA A 641 17.18 -28.59 18.52
N ILE A 642 18.26 -28.26 19.24
CA ILE A 642 18.36 -27.05 20.05
C ILE A 642 18.25 -25.79 19.18
N SER A 643 18.86 -25.78 18.00
CA SER A 643 18.76 -24.64 17.07
C SER A 643 17.33 -24.35 16.62
N VAL A 644 16.54 -25.40 16.33
CA VAL A 644 15.12 -25.25 15.97
C VAL A 644 14.31 -24.68 17.14
N LEU A 645 14.61 -25.12 18.36
CA LEU A 645 13.96 -24.64 19.58
C LEU A 645 14.33 -23.18 19.89
N GLU A 646 15.58 -22.79 19.61
CA GLU A 646 16.09 -21.43 19.81
C GLU A 646 15.59 -20.42 18.78
N LEU A 647 15.14 -20.88 17.60
CA LEU A 647 14.65 -20.03 16.51
C LEU A 647 13.54 -19.06 16.95
N ALA A 648 12.75 -19.40 17.97
CA ALA A 648 11.74 -18.50 18.54
C ALA A 648 12.35 -17.24 19.18
N CYS A 649 13.57 -17.35 19.72
CA CYS A 649 14.28 -16.29 20.43
C CYS A 649 15.35 -15.61 19.55
N THR A 650 16.00 -16.36 18.66
CA THR A 650 17.03 -15.84 17.74
C THR A 650 16.45 -15.37 16.41
N GLY A 651 15.31 -15.95 15.98
CA GLY A 651 14.56 -15.55 14.79
C GLY A 651 14.21 -14.07 14.73
N GLN A 652 14.21 -13.41 15.89
CA GLN A 652 13.89 -12.00 16.07
C GLN A 652 15.00 -11.06 15.54
N VAL A 653 16.27 -11.49 15.64
CA VAL A 653 17.43 -10.81 15.03
C VAL A 653 17.72 -11.41 13.65
N TYR A 654 17.52 -12.72 13.52
CA TYR A 654 17.86 -13.46 12.31
C TYR A 654 16.98 -13.09 11.10
N LEU A 655 15.64 -13.01 11.28
CA LEU A 655 14.71 -12.68 10.19
C LEU A 655 14.92 -11.27 9.58
N PRO A 656 15.01 -10.18 10.37
CA PRO A 656 15.31 -8.86 9.82
C PRO A 656 16.66 -8.79 9.13
N THR A 657 17.67 -9.47 9.67
CA THR A 657 19.02 -9.47 9.09
C THR A 657 19.04 -10.20 7.74
N ILE A 658 18.34 -11.33 7.63
CA ILE A 658 18.15 -12.03 6.35
C ILE A 658 17.42 -11.13 5.33
N THR A 659 16.39 -10.41 5.77
CA THR A 659 15.64 -9.48 4.90
C THR A 659 16.55 -8.37 4.37
N TYR A 660 17.44 -7.85 5.23
CA TYR A 660 18.47 -6.89 4.84
C TYR A 660 19.49 -7.46 3.85
N MET A 661 19.97 -8.70 4.06
CA MET A 661 20.91 -9.38 3.15
C MET A 661 20.33 -9.61 1.76
N ILE A 662 19.04 -9.96 1.66
CA ILE A 662 18.36 -10.22 0.37
C ILE A 662 18.30 -8.96 -0.50
N GLN A 663 18.22 -7.78 0.13
CA GLN A 663 18.27 -6.51 -0.59
C GLN A 663 19.63 -6.23 -1.26
N GLN A 664 20.66 -7.05 -0.98
CA GLN A 664 22.03 -6.89 -1.51
C GLN A 664 22.39 -7.87 -2.65
N GLY A 665 21.46 -8.72 -3.10
CA GLY A 665 21.63 -9.67 -4.20
C GLY A 665 21.97 -11.11 -3.76
N GLU A 666 21.55 -12.11 -4.55
CA GLU A 666 21.51 -13.54 -4.14
C GLU A 666 22.89 -14.16 -3.84
N ALA A 667 23.88 -13.95 -4.71
CA ALA A 667 25.21 -14.54 -4.54
C ALA A 667 25.95 -14.00 -3.29
N ARG A 668 25.72 -12.72 -2.97
CA ARG A 668 26.28 -12.07 -1.79
C ARG A 668 25.48 -12.40 -0.53
N ALA A 669 24.17 -12.62 -0.64
CA ALA A 669 23.33 -13.04 0.48
C ALA A 669 23.80 -14.37 1.10
N VAL A 670 24.23 -15.33 0.29
CA VAL A 670 24.78 -16.61 0.80
C VAL A 670 26.09 -16.39 1.55
N GLY A 671 27.01 -15.58 1.02
CA GLY A 671 28.27 -15.24 1.71
C GLY A 671 28.04 -14.48 3.02
N SER A 672 27.14 -13.50 3.03
CA SER A 672 26.74 -12.78 4.24
C SER A 672 26.04 -13.69 5.25
N LEU A 673 25.25 -14.67 4.79
CA LEU A 673 24.63 -15.66 5.65
C LEU A 673 25.68 -16.55 6.32
N VAL A 674 26.72 -16.98 5.60
CA VAL A 674 27.86 -17.69 6.19
C VAL A 674 28.56 -16.81 7.22
N ALA A 675 28.86 -15.56 6.90
CA ALA A 675 29.51 -14.62 7.82
C ALA A 675 28.69 -14.40 9.11
N TYR A 676 27.38 -14.23 8.98
CA TYR A 676 26.45 -14.16 10.12
C TYR A 676 26.52 -15.41 10.98
N ASN A 677 26.42 -16.59 10.37
CA ASN A 677 26.42 -17.86 11.08
C ASN A 677 27.76 -18.13 11.78
N LEU A 678 28.88 -17.71 11.18
CA LEU A 678 30.20 -17.77 11.80
C LEU A 678 30.29 -16.84 13.03
N ALA A 679 29.80 -15.59 12.91
CA ALA A 679 29.74 -14.66 14.03
C ALA A 679 28.81 -15.17 15.15
N PHE A 680 27.68 -15.80 14.78
CA PHE A 680 26.72 -16.41 15.69
C PHE A 680 27.32 -17.57 16.50
N ILE A 681 28.08 -18.46 15.88
CA ILE A 681 28.73 -19.58 16.60
C ILE A 681 30.01 -19.17 17.33
N ALA A 682 30.59 -17.99 17.06
CA ALA A 682 31.87 -17.58 17.64
C ALA A 682 31.84 -17.53 19.18
N PRO A 683 30.83 -16.92 19.85
CA PRO A 683 30.71 -16.97 21.31
C PRO A 683 30.65 -18.40 21.85
N LEU A 684 29.90 -19.29 21.18
CA LEU A 684 29.78 -20.70 21.53
C LEU A 684 31.15 -21.40 21.48
N VAL A 685 31.90 -21.21 20.40
CA VAL A 685 33.25 -21.78 20.24
C VAL A 685 34.19 -21.25 21.34
N VAL A 686 34.14 -19.95 21.64
CA VAL A 686 34.96 -19.34 22.70
C VAL A 686 34.66 -19.98 24.06
N VAL A 687 33.38 -20.13 24.43
CA VAL A 687 33.01 -20.77 25.70
C VAL A 687 33.50 -22.22 25.74
N PHE A 688 33.34 -22.96 24.65
CA PHE A 688 33.79 -24.36 24.56
C PHE A 688 35.31 -24.50 24.76
N VAL A 689 36.09 -23.63 24.11
CA VAL A 689 37.55 -23.58 24.23
C VAL A 689 37.98 -23.22 25.65
N LEU A 690 37.33 -22.24 26.28
CA LEU A 690 37.62 -21.85 27.67
C LEU A 690 37.32 -22.99 28.66
N THR A 691 36.24 -23.73 28.44
CA THR A 691 35.88 -24.89 29.27
C THR A 691 36.86 -26.04 29.12
N ILE A 692 37.32 -26.34 27.90
CA ILE A 692 38.38 -27.35 27.66
C ILE A 692 39.69 -26.95 28.35
N ARG A 693 39.99 -25.65 28.42
CA ARG A 693 41.15 -25.10 29.15
C ARG A 693 40.99 -25.05 30.68
N GLY A 694 39.87 -25.55 31.23
CA GLY A 694 39.69 -25.74 32.67
C GLY A 694 38.73 -24.75 33.34
N LEU A 695 38.01 -23.92 32.59
CA LEU A 695 36.96 -23.06 33.16
C LEU A 695 35.79 -23.93 33.70
N ARG A 696 35.53 -23.87 35.00
CA ARG A 696 34.42 -24.60 35.64
C ARG A 696 33.06 -23.99 35.27
N SER A 697 32.06 -24.82 35.01
CA SER A 697 30.69 -24.41 34.71
C SER A 697 30.08 -23.51 35.80
N GLU A 698 30.44 -23.75 37.06
CA GLU A 698 29.99 -22.95 38.22
C GLU A 698 30.40 -21.46 38.10
N THR A 699 31.59 -21.20 37.55
CA THR A 699 32.10 -19.84 37.33
C THR A 699 31.33 -19.16 36.19
N LEU A 700 31.00 -19.90 35.13
CA LEU A 700 30.15 -19.43 34.03
C LEU A 700 28.74 -19.10 34.51
N VAL A 701 28.14 -19.97 35.34
CA VAL A 701 26.82 -19.75 35.95
C VAL A 701 26.81 -18.52 36.85
N LYS A 702 27.85 -18.32 37.69
CA LYS A 702 27.97 -17.11 38.53
C LYS A 702 28.11 -15.84 37.68
N LEU A 703 28.93 -15.87 36.63
CA LEU A 703 29.12 -14.74 35.72
C LEU A 703 27.81 -14.37 35.01
N LEU A 704 27.06 -15.38 34.53
CA LEU A 704 25.78 -15.20 33.88
C LEU A 704 24.75 -14.59 34.85
N LYS A 705 24.60 -15.14 36.06
CA LYS A 705 23.70 -14.60 37.09
C LYS A 705 24.03 -13.14 37.43
N ARG A 706 25.31 -12.79 37.52
CA ARG A 706 25.76 -11.42 37.82
C ARG A 706 25.48 -10.43 36.69
N ARG A 707 25.53 -10.89 35.43
CA ARG A 707 25.32 -10.04 34.24
C ARG A 707 23.93 -10.19 33.59
N ALA A 708 23.07 -11.07 34.08
CA ALA A 708 21.77 -11.39 33.49
C ALA A 708 20.87 -10.15 33.31
N ALA A 709 20.83 -9.25 34.30
CA ALA A 709 20.09 -7.99 34.20
C ALA A 709 20.62 -7.12 33.05
N TRP A 710 21.95 -7.01 32.96
CA TRP A 710 22.63 -6.21 31.93
C TRP A 710 22.39 -6.78 30.53
N VAL A 711 22.45 -8.11 30.39
CA VAL A 711 22.15 -8.79 29.13
C VAL A 711 20.71 -8.51 28.70
N LYS A 712 19.73 -8.63 29.61
CA LYS A 712 18.32 -8.34 29.31
C LYS A 712 18.09 -6.88 28.86
N PHE A 713 18.74 -5.91 29.52
CA PHE A 713 18.65 -4.50 29.10
C PHE A 713 19.34 -4.25 27.76
N ALA A 714 20.50 -4.87 27.50
CA ALA A 714 21.18 -4.76 26.21
C ALA A 714 20.34 -5.36 25.07
N THR A 715 19.72 -6.53 25.31
CA THR A 715 18.79 -7.18 24.37
C THR A 715 17.57 -6.30 24.12
N ALA A 716 16.99 -5.67 25.15
CA ALA A 716 15.92 -4.70 24.97
C ALA A 716 16.35 -3.48 24.12
N GLY A 717 17.53 -2.93 24.38
CA GLY A 717 18.10 -1.85 23.56
C GLY A 717 18.27 -2.24 22.09
N CYS A 718 18.75 -3.46 21.83
CA CYS A 718 18.85 -4.00 20.47
C CYS A 718 17.47 -4.09 19.79
N PHE A 719 16.45 -4.60 20.48
CA PHE A 719 15.09 -4.66 19.94
C PHE A 719 14.47 -3.28 19.72
N LEU A 720 14.80 -2.30 20.54
CA LEU A 720 14.39 -0.91 20.33
C LEU A 720 15.01 -0.35 19.06
N VAL A 721 16.33 -0.49 18.87
CA VAL A 721 17.03 -0.04 17.67
C VAL A 721 16.46 -0.73 16.42
N LEU A 722 16.22 -2.04 16.50
CA LEU A 722 15.61 -2.81 15.42
C LEU A 722 14.18 -2.34 15.11
N ALA A 723 13.33 -2.12 16.12
CA ALA A 723 11.97 -1.61 15.93
C ALA A 723 11.96 -0.20 15.31
N LEU A 724 12.85 0.69 15.79
CA LEU A 724 13.03 2.01 15.21
C LEU A 724 13.50 1.93 13.76
N PHE A 725 14.45 1.05 13.45
CA PHE A 725 14.90 0.82 12.08
C PHE A 725 13.78 0.29 11.18
N LEU A 726 12.95 -0.64 11.66
CA LEU A 726 11.81 -1.16 10.89
C LEU A 726 10.70 -0.12 10.67
N LEU A 727 10.47 0.79 11.64
CA LEU A 727 9.45 1.84 11.57
C LEU A 727 9.90 3.09 10.80
N LEU A 728 11.19 3.47 10.92
CA LEU A 728 11.77 4.67 10.33
C LEU A 728 12.53 4.40 9.04
N GLY A 729 12.98 3.16 8.80
CA GLY A 729 13.69 2.75 7.59
C GLY A 729 12.98 3.17 6.29
N PRO A 730 11.65 3.00 6.15
CA PRO A 730 10.91 3.48 4.99
C PRO A 730 10.93 5.01 4.79
N ARG A 731 11.22 5.80 5.84
CA ARG A 731 11.28 7.27 5.81
C ARG A 731 12.71 7.83 5.78
N LEU A 732 13.71 7.02 6.14
CA LEU A 732 15.13 7.39 6.16
C LEU A 732 15.87 6.94 4.88
N LEU A 733 15.32 5.93 4.18
CA LEU A 733 15.84 5.42 2.90
C LEU A 733 15.00 5.85 1.68
N GLY A 734 13.83 6.46 1.92
CA GLY A 734 13.10 7.27 0.94
C GLY A 734 13.62 8.69 1.04
#